data_AF-A0A6A6PYR6-F1
#
_entry.id   AF-A0A6A6PYR6-F1
#
_cell.length_a   1.000
_cell.length_b   1.000
_cell.length_c   1.000
_cell.angle_alpha   90.00
_cell.angle_beta   90.00
_cell.angle_gamma   90.00
#
_symmetry.space_group_name_H-M   'P 1'
#
loop_
_entity.id
_entity.type
_entity.pdbx_description
1 polymer ?
#
loop_
_entity_poly.entity_id
_entity_poly.type
_entity_poly.pdbx_seq_one_letter_code
_entity_poly.pdbx_strand_id
1 'polypeptide(L)'
;MAPEKLRYDGQTVVVTGAGGGLGKAYAVFFGSRGANVVVNDLGGSAKGEGSGKNMADEVVKQIRDAGGKAVANYDDVMNGEAIIKTAIDNFGRIDVLINNAGILRDISFKNMKDQDWDLIMKVHVQGAYRCARAAWPHFRKQKYGRLISTASAAGLYGSFGQTNYSAAKLALVGFTESLAKEGVKYNILCNTIAPIAGSRLTATVMPQEVLELLRPEFVVPLVAVLCHSSNEDETGSIFEVGGGYVAKIRWERTQGALLRADESFTPGALLQKWKDVADFSRENQHASGPADFAGLLEDAQKLPNNPKAEELDFKGKVAVVTGGGAGLGRIYCLSLAKYGAKVVVNDLADPEPVVKEIKDMGGEAFGVKASAEDGDKIVKAVIDKYGRIDILINNAGILRDKSFNNMTHEQFDQVLNVHLRGTYKTTKAAWPYFQKQKYGRVVNTTSSTGIYGNFGQANYAAAKAGILGFARALALEGAKYNIHVNTIAPNAGTAMTKTVLPEELVQAFKPDYVAPIVMLLCSDKLPAPGTGRLFESGSGWAAETRWQRTGGWGFPVDKEFTPEDLLAKWDKVRDFDDGRAEYPKSAQESTEKIMANANNKVNKGKSSGGEGDYVQKIQEALKAKADGTDYSYDEKDIILYNLGIGAKRSDLHLVYENNDDFQVVPTFGIIPPFNAVAPFSLAELMPNFSPMMLLHGEQYLEIRQFPIPTEANLVAYPKLVEIVDKKKAAVAVVGTTTQDKKTGKDVFYSESTAFIRGSGGFGGNSQGADRGNATKIYQPPKRKPDVVIEEKTTEEQAAIYRLSGDRNPLHIDPEFSKVGGYKVPILHGLCFFGIAGKHILNNFGAFKNIKVRFAGVVIPGETVVTEMWKEGNTVVFQQKVKETGKLSISGAGAELVDGGKSKL
;
A
#
# COMPACT_ATOMS: atom_id res chain seq x y z
N MET A 1 -35.74 -19.07 -15.51
CA MET A 1 -36.14 -18.31 -14.31
C MET A 1 -34.92 -17.54 -13.82
N ALA A 2 -35.03 -16.25 -13.54
CA ALA A 2 -33.92 -15.51 -12.93
C ALA A 2 -33.61 -16.15 -11.56
N PRO A 3 -32.33 -16.29 -11.15
CA PRO A 3 -32.00 -16.82 -9.84
C PRO A 3 -32.66 -15.98 -8.75
N GLU A 4 -33.16 -16.65 -7.71
CA GLU A 4 -33.76 -15.98 -6.56
C GLU A 4 -32.70 -15.10 -5.89
N LYS A 5 -33.04 -13.83 -5.70
CA LYS A 5 -32.14 -12.83 -5.11
C LYS A 5 -31.92 -13.14 -3.63
N LEU A 6 -30.67 -13.07 -3.14
CA LEU A 6 -30.38 -13.14 -1.70
C LEU A 6 -31.11 -11.99 -0.98
N ARG A 7 -31.79 -12.36 0.10
CA ARG A 7 -32.60 -11.48 0.94
C ARG A 7 -32.13 -11.57 2.39
N TYR A 8 -32.26 -10.48 3.11
CA TYR A 8 -31.90 -10.35 4.53
C TYR A 8 -33.10 -9.85 5.34
N ASP A 9 -34.30 -10.22 4.89
CA ASP A 9 -35.56 -9.77 5.47
C ASP A 9 -35.64 -10.15 6.95
N GLY A 10 -35.97 -9.15 7.79
CA GLY A 10 -36.07 -9.33 9.24
C GLY A 10 -34.73 -9.47 9.97
N GLN A 11 -33.59 -9.41 9.28
CA GLN A 11 -32.27 -9.34 9.90
C GLN A 11 -31.87 -7.89 10.18
N THR A 12 -31.07 -7.69 11.23
CA THR A 12 -30.50 -6.39 11.57
C THR A 12 -28.99 -6.37 11.36
N VAL A 13 -28.52 -5.40 10.57
CA VAL A 13 -27.13 -5.22 10.17
C VAL A 13 -26.59 -3.93 10.78
N VAL A 14 -25.50 -4.02 11.54
CA VAL A 14 -24.75 -2.86 12.04
C VAL A 14 -23.49 -2.68 11.20
N VAL A 15 -23.31 -1.49 10.65
CA VAL A 15 -22.12 -1.13 9.86
C VAL A 15 -21.43 0.06 10.51
N THR A 16 -20.17 -0.11 10.93
CA THR A 16 -19.37 0.99 11.50
C THR A 16 -18.63 1.76 10.41
N GLY A 17 -18.50 3.08 10.56
CA GLY A 17 -17.93 3.97 9.53
C GLY A 17 -18.73 3.94 8.23
N ALA A 18 -20.05 4.02 8.35
CA ALA A 18 -21.01 3.80 7.26
C ALA A 18 -21.49 5.07 6.57
N GLY A 19 -20.94 6.24 6.90
CA GLY A 19 -21.29 7.51 6.27
C GLY A 19 -20.75 7.68 4.85
N GLY A 20 -19.75 6.90 4.45
CA GLY A 20 -19.16 6.96 3.10
C GLY A 20 -18.40 5.69 2.70
N GLY A 21 -17.89 5.68 1.45
CA GLY A 21 -17.05 4.58 0.92
C GLY A 21 -17.70 3.20 1.04
N LEU A 22 -16.90 2.21 1.46
CA LEU A 22 -17.33 0.81 1.65
C LEU A 22 -18.50 0.67 2.63
N GLY A 23 -18.44 1.35 3.78
CA GLY A 23 -19.49 1.25 4.80
C GLY A 23 -20.86 1.71 4.28
N LYS A 24 -20.89 2.82 3.53
CA LYS A 24 -22.10 3.30 2.85
C LYS A 24 -22.61 2.27 1.84
N ALA A 25 -21.73 1.71 1.01
CA ALA A 25 -22.10 0.73 0.00
C ALA A 25 -22.72 -0.54 0.64
N TYR A 26 -22.16 -1.03 1.75
CA TYR A 26 -22.75 -2.13 2.50
C TYR A 26 -24.13 -1.76 3.05
N ALA A 27 -24.25 -0.62 3.74
CA ALA A 27 -25.50 -0.18 4.35
C ALA A 27 -26.64 -0.05 3.33
N VAL A 28 -26.36 0.61 2.19
CA VAL A 28 -27.33 0.77 1.11
C VAL A 28 -27.72 -0.58 0.52
N PHE A 29 -26.76 -1.47 0.27
CA PHE A 29 -27.03 -2.81 -0.24
C PHE A 29 -27.93 -3.61 0.70
N PHE A 30 -27.57 -3.75 1.98
CA PHE A 30 -28.35 -4.54 2.94
C PHE A 30 -29.76 -3.96 3.12
N GLY A 31 -29.89 -2.62 3.16
CA GLY A 31 -31.19 -1.94 3.18
C GLY A 31 -32.04 -2.28 1.95
N SER A 32 -31.46 -2.26 0.75
CA SER A 32 -32.15 -2.65 -0.49
C SER A 32 -32.55 -4.13 -0.52
N ARG A 33 -31.83 -4.97 0.23
CA ARG A 33 -32.08 -6.41 0.36
C ARG A 33 -32.93 -6.79 1.58
N GLY A 34 -33.60 -5.81 2.21
CA GLY A 34 -34.63 -6.04 3.22
C GLY A 34 -34.17 -6.03 4.68
N ALA A 35 -32.88 -5.82 4.93
CA ALA A 35 -32.38 -5.72 6.29
C ALA A 35 -32.80 -4.41 6.97
N ASN A 36 -32.90 -4.45 8.29
CA ASN A 36 -32.85 -3.25 9.12
C ASN A 36 -31.38 -2.83 9.29
N VAL A 37 -31.03 -1.58 9.03
CA VAL A 37 -29.63 -1.14 9.02
C VAL A 37 -29.38 -0.09 10.11
N VAL A 38 -28.37 -0.32 10.95
CA VAL A 38 -27.78 0.73 11.80
C VAL A 38 -26.57 1.29 11.08
N VAL A 39 -26.66 2.56 10.69
CA VAL A 39 -25.59 3.32 10.04
C VAL A 39 -24.82 4.06 11.12
N ASN A 40 -23.70 3.49 11.59
CA ASN A 40 -22.82 4.16 12.55
C ASN A 40 -21.77 4.98 11.80
N ASP A 41 -21.68 6.28 12.09
CA ASP A 41 -20.58 7.14 11.66
C ASP A 41 -20.40 8.33 12.61
N LEU A 42 -19.16 8.58 13.04
CA LEU A 42 -18.82 9.71 13.91
C LEU A 42 -18.85 11.07 13.17
N GLY A 43 -18.75 11.05 11.84
CA GLY A 43 -18.68 12.24 10.97
C GLY A 43 -17.31 12.90 10.91
N GLY A 44 -16.25 12.19 11.30
CA GLY A 44 -14.87 12.70 11.26
C GLY A 44 -14.22 12.66 9.86
N SER A 45 -13.09 13.33 9.72
CA SER A 45 -12.27 13.31 8.50
C SER A 45 -11.60 11.93 8.28
N ALA A 46 -10.95 11.71 7.12
CA ALA A 46 -10.12 10.51 6.87
C ALA A 46 -8.93 10.39 7.86
N LYS A 47 -8.58 11.50 8.50
CA LYS A 47 -7.62 11.59 9.59
C LYS A 47 -8.31 11.48 10.97
N GLY A 48 -9.59 11.15 11.09
CA GLY A 48 -10.26 11.06 12.39
C GLY A 48 -10.33 12.39 13.15
N GLU A 49 -10.36 13.52 12.44
CA GLU A 49 -10.52 14.85 13.04
C GLU A 49 -11.98 15.33 12.88
N GLY A 50 -12.54 15.95 13.92
CA GLY A 50 -13.92 16.45 13.93
C GLY A 50 -14.99 15.39 14.19
N SER A 51 -16.23 15.84 14.39
CA SER A 51 -17.43 15.01 14.49
C SER A 51 -18.63 15.72 13.87
N GLY A 52 -19.60 14.97 13.34
CA GLY A 52 -20.77 15.53 12.65
C GLY A 52 -21.84 14.48 12.36
N LYS A 53 -23.11 14.89 12.32
CA LYS A 53 -24.25 13.96 12.16
C LYS A 53 -24.61 13.68 10.70
N ASN A 54 -24.33 14.64 9.80
CA ASN A 54 -24.87 14.67 8.44
C ASN A 54 -24.55 13.41 7.62
N MET A 55 -23.35 12.83 7.76
CA MET A 55 -22.91 11.69 6.93
C MET A 55 -23.77 10.43 7.17
N ALA A 56 -24.06 10.09 8.43
CA ALA A 56 -24.90 8.94 8.75
C ALA A 56 -26.37 9.20 8.37
N ASP A 57 -26.85 10.42 8.63
CA ASP A 57 -28.22 10.83 8.30
C ASP A 57 -28.51 10.77 6.80
N GLU A 58 -27.57 11.20 5.95
CA GLU A 58 -27.70 11.13 4.49
C GLU A 58 -27.87 9.70 3.99
N VAL A 59 -27.08 8.76 4.52
CA VAL A 59 -27.18 7.34 4.14
C VAL A 59 -28.49 6.72 4.64
N VAL A 60 -28.91 7.06 5.87
CA VAL A 60 -30.21 6.62 6.41
C VAL A 60 -31.37 7.17 5.57
N LYS A 61 -31.32 8.44 5.19
CA LYS A 61 -32.30 9.05 4.30
C LYS A 61 -32.34 8.32 2.96
N GLN A 62 -31.19 8.07 2.35
CA GLN A 62 -31.10 7.32 1.10
C GLN A 62 -31.77 5.93 1.19
N ILE A 63 -31.53 5.19 2.28
CA ILE A 63 -32.15 3.87 2.49
C ILE A 63 -33.66 4.00 2.67
N ARG A 64 -34.13 4.95 3.48
CA ARG A 64 -35.56 5.16 3.76
C ARG A 64 -36.33 5.63 2.53
N ASP A 65 -35.77 6.55 1.75
CA ASP A 65 -36.36 7.04 0.50
C ASP A 65 -36.51 5.91 -0.53
N ALA A 66 -35.61 4.92 -0.50
CA ALA A 66 -35.71 3.69 -1.30
C ALA A 66 -36.63 2.61 -0.70
N GLY A 67 -37.36 2.92 0.38
CA GLY A 67 -38.31 2.01 1.05
C GLY A 67 -37.69 1.04 2.07
N GLY A 68 -36.38 1.16 2.35
CA GLY A 68 -35.68 0.35 3.35
C GLY A 68 -35.85 0.87 4.78
N LYS A 69 -35.31 0.11 5.74
CA LYS A 69 -35.34 0.46 7.17
C LYS A 69 -33.94 0.75 7.66
N ALA A 70 -33.70 1.98 8.13
CA ALA A 70 -32.41 2.35 8.70
C ALA A 70 -32.53 3.35 9.86
N VAL A 71 -31.53 3.38 10.74
CA VAL A 71 -31.36 4.36 11.83
C VAL A 71 -29.90 4.77 11.92
N ALA A 72 -29.64 6.05 12.20
CA ALA A 72 -28.30 6.59 12.37
C ALA A 72 -27.80 6.35 13.79
N ASN A 73 -26.51 6.16 13.94
CA ASN A 73 -25.80 6.20 15.21
C ASN A 73 -24.52 7.04 15.06
N TYR A 74 -24.22 7.87 16.05
CA TYR A 74 -23.11 8.85 16.00
C TYR A 74 -22.00 8.56 17.01
N ASP A 75 -22.07 7.42 17.68
CA ASP A 75 -21.12 7.07 18.72
C ASP A 75 -19.76 6.71 18.12
N ASP A 76 -18.70 7.07 18.84
CA ASP A 76 -17.36 6.54 18.57
C ASP A 76 -17.38 5.01 18.71
N VAL A 77 -16.62 4.29 17.88
CA VAL A 77 -16.54 2.82 17.91
C VAL A 77 -16.02 2.25 19.23
N MET A 78 -15.37 3.07 20.06
CA MET A 78 -15.03 2.74 21.44
C MET A 78 -16.25 2.63 22.37
N ASN A 79 -17.41 3.14 21.96
CA ASN A 79 -18.69 3.01 22.65
C ASN A 79 -19.55 1.91 22.00
N GLY A 80 -18.95 0.74 21.74
CA GLY A 80 -19.60 -0.38 21.06
C GLY A 80 -20.94 -0.77 21.69
N GLU A 81 -21.07 -0.71 23.02
CA GLU A 81 -22.34 -0.96 23.72
C GLU A 81 -23.47 -0.02 23.28
N ALA A 82 -23.19 1.27 23.07
CA ALA A 82 -24.19 2.24 22.61
C ALA A 82 -24.60 2.01 21.14
N ILE A 83 -23.62 1.65 20.30
CA ILE A 83 -23.86 1.29 18.90
C ILE A 83 -24.78 0.07 18.81
N ILE A 84 -24.46 -1.00 19.53
CA ILE A 84 -25.28 -2.22 19.51
C ILE A 84 -26.64 -1.98 20.18
N LYS A 85 -26.69 -1.19 21.27
CA LYS A 85 -27.95 -0.79 21.90
C LYS A 85 -28.89 -0.11 20.90
N THR A 86 -28.38 0.72 19.99
CA THR A 86 -29.19 1.34 18.93
C THR A 86 -29.89 0.29 18.06
N ALA A 87 -29.21 -0.81 17.70
CA ALA A 87 -29.82 -1.91 16.95
C ALA A 87 -30.94 -2.60 17.75
N ILE A 88 -30.69 -2.85 19.03
CA ILE A 88 -31.65 -3.51 19.92
C ILE A 88 -32.88 -2.62 20.17
N ASP A 89 -32.70 -1.33 20.48
CA ASP A 89 -33.80 -0.42 20.77
C ASP A 89 -34.73 -0.21 19.56
N ASN A 90 -34.17 -0.14 18.35
CA ASN A 90 -34.94 0.18 17.14
C ASN A 90 -35.49 -1.07 16.44
N PHE A 91 -34.79 -2.20 16.51
CA PHE A 91 -35.10 -3.38 15.71
C PHE A 91 -35.17 -4.69 16.53
N GLY A 92 -34.90 -4.64 17.84
CA GLY A 92 -35.04 -5.77 18.77
C GLY A 92 -33.96 -6.84 18.68
N ARG A 93 -33.03 -6.74 17.71
CA ARG A 93 -32.01 -7.77 17.42
C ARG A 93 -30.80 -7.20 16.68
N ILE A 94 -29.74 -8.00 16.61
CA ILE A 94 -28.58 -7.82 15.73
C ILE A 94 -28.18 -9.18 15.16
N ASP A 95 -27.94 -9.24 13.85
CA ASP A 95 -27.61 -10.47 13.12
C ASP A 95 -26.26 -10.39 12.42
N VAL A 96 -25.90 -9.20 11.95
CA VAL A 96 -24.64 -8.94 11.24
C VAL A 96 -23.93 -7.74 11.84
N LEU A 97 -22.64 -7.89 12.13
CA LEU A 97 -21.74 -6.80 12.48
C LEU A 97 -20.63 -6.68 11.43
N ILE A 98 -20.53 -5.52 10.79
CA ILE A 98 -19.46 -5.19 9.85
C ILE A 98 -18.54 -4.16 10.51
N ASN A 99 -17.40 -4.63 10.99
CA ASN A 99 -16.32 -3.81 11.53
C ASN A 99 -15.55 -3.17 10.36
N ASN A 100 -16.01 -2.00 9.93
CA ASN A 100 -15.48 -1.28 8.77
C ASN A 100 -14.85 0.08 9.12
N ALA A 101 -15.23 0.71 10.23
CA ALA A 101 -14.69 2.00 10.63
C ALA A 101 -13.16 2.04 10.62
N GLY A 102 -12.61 3.12 10.08
CA GLY A 102 -11.17 3.24 9.92
C GLY A 102 -10.72 4.65 9.55
N ILE A 103 -9.48 4.95 9.92
CA ILE A 103 -8.77 6.21 9.68
C ILE A 103 -7.31 5.92 9.27
N LEU A 104 -6.61 6.91 8.70
CA LEU A 104 -5.19 6.79 8.37
C LEU A 104 -4.31 7.80 9.13
N ARG A 105 -3.07 7.38 9.36
CA ARG A 105 -1.96 8.19 9.92
C ARG A 105 -0.67 7.75 9.23
N ASP A 106 -0.60 8.04 7.94
CA ASP A 106 0.52 7.64 7.11
C ASP A 106 1.72 8.52 7.44
N ILE A 107 2.72 7.92 8.07
CA ILE A 107 3.93 8.57 8.53
C ILE A 107 5.03 7.52 8.66
N SER A 108 6.24 7.83 8.15
CA SER A 108 7.40 6.95 8.30
C SER A 108 7.62 6.60 9.78
N PHE A 109 8.06 5.39 10.08
CA PHE A 109 8.22 4.92 11.44
C PHE A 109 9.11 5.82 12.29
N LYS A 110 10.16 6.40 11.70
CA LYS A 110 11.04 7.39 12.37
C LYS A 110 10.25 8.58 12.94
N ASN A 111 9.26 9.07 12.22
CA ASN A 111 8.53 10.30 12.56
C ASN A 111 7.20 10.04 13.29
N MET A 112 6.73 8.79 13.33
CA MET A 112 5.50 8.41 14.03
C MET A 112 5.54 8.78 15.51
N LYS A 113 4.51 9.44 16.03
CA LYS A 113 4.35 9.72 17.47
C LYS A 113 3.51 8.63 18.12
N ASP A 114 3.62 8.51 19.45
CA ASP A 114 2.79 7.57 20.22
C ASP A 114 1.29 7.82 20.00
N GLN A 115 0.87 9.09 19.86
CA GLN A 115 -0.53 9.40 19.56
C GLN A 115 -0.99 8.87 18.20
N ASP A 116 -0.11 8.85 17.19
CA ASP A 116 -0.43 8.33 15.85
C ASP A 116 -0.61 6.80 15.88
N TRP A 117 0.16 6.11 16.71
CA TRP A 117 0.01 4.67 16.96
C TRP A 117 -1.28 4.38 17.74
N ASP A 118 -1.44 5.05 18.88
CA ASP A 118 -2.54 4.79 19.82
C ASP A 118 -3.89 5.08 19.18
N LEU A 119 -4.00 6.14 18.36
CA LEU A 119 -5.24 6.47 17.65
C LEU A 119 -5.64 5.39 16.64
N ILE A 120 -4.67 4.84 15.89
CA ILE A 120 -4.94 3.77 14.91
C ILE A 120 -5.38 2.48 15.61
N MET A 121 -4.72 2.10 16.72
CA MET A 121 -5.11 0.91 17.49
C MET A 121 -6.49 1.07 18.13
N LYS A 122 -6.81 2.27 18.65
CA LYS A 122 -8.13 2.60 19.22
C LYS A 122 -9.25 2.39 18.21
N VAL A 123 -9.17 3.02 17.04
CA VAL A 123 -10.25 2.96 16.06
C VAL A 123 -10.36 1.57 15.43
N HIS A 124 -9.26 1.00 14.95
CA HIS A 124 -9.30 -0.21 14.13
C HIS A 124 -9.40 -1.50 14.93
N VAL A 125 -8.71 -1.59 16.07
CA VAL A 125 -8.62 -2.85 16.84
C VAL A 125 -9.56 -2.80 18.04
N GLN A 126 -9.40 -1.81 18.93
CA GLN A 126 -10.21 -1.72 20.14
C GLN A 126 -11.67 -1.40 19.82
N GLY A 127 -11.94 -0.55 18.83
CA GLY A 127 -13.30 -0.26 18.35
C GLY A 127 -14.01 -1.50 17.80
N ALA A 128 -13.33 -2.25 16.93
CA ALA A 128 -13.84 -3.52 16.40
C ALA A 128 -14.11 -4.55 17.51
N TYR A 129 -13.17 -4.66 18.46
CA TYR A 129 -13.33 -5.49 19.66
C TYR A 129 -14.56 -5.09 20.46
N ARG A 130 -14.73 -3.82 20.80
CA ARG A 130 -15.84 -3.33 21.64
C ARG A 130 -17.20 -3.53 20.99
N CYS A 131 -17.31 -3.24 19.70
CA CYS A 131 -18.52 -3.51 18.93
C CYS A 131 -18.84 -5.03 18.89
N ALA A 132 -17.83 -5.87 18.62
CA ALA A 132 -17.99 -7.31 18.60
C ALA A 132 -18.36 -7.89 19.97
N ARG A 133 -17.72 -7.41 21.05
CA ARG A 133 -18.01 -7.84 22.42
C ARG A 133 -19.44 -7.47 22.78
N ALA A 134 -19.91 -6.28 22.43
CA ALA A 134 -21.28 -5.85 22.67
C ALA A 134 -22.32 -6.67 21.89
N ALA A 135 -22.03 -7.06 20.64
CA ALA A 135 -22.91 -7.90 19.83
C ALA A 135 -22.95 -9.37 20.28
N TRP A 136 -21.84 -9.88 20.83
CA TRP A 136 -21.65 -11.31 21.09
C TRP A 136 -22.72 -11.98 21.97
N PRO A 137 -23.18 -11.39 23.09
CA PRO A 137 -24.24 -11.98 23.90
C PRO A 137 -25.55 -12.18 23.13
N HIS A 138 -25.87 -11.24 22.23
CA HIS A 138 -27.07 -11.33 21.38
C HIS A 138 -26.92 -12.46 20.37
N PHE A 139 -25.80 -12.51 19.66
CA PHE A 139 -25.50 -13.60 18.72
C PHE A 139 -25.57 -14.99 19.37
N ARG A 140 -24.98 -15.14 20.56
CA ARG A 140 -25.02 -16.39 21.33
C ARG A 140 -26.42 -16.77 21.76
N LYS A 141 -27.20 -15.80 22.28
CA LYS A 141 -28.57 -16.03 22.77
C LYS A 141 -29.48 -16.51 21.64
N GLN A 142 -29.36 -15.90 20.46
CA GLN A 142 -30.19 -16.26 19.30
C GLN A 142 -29.63 -17.44 18.48
N LYS A 143 -28.43 -17.94 18.81
CA LYS A 143 -27.70 -18.97 18.05
C LYS A 143 -27.56 -18.61 16.56
N TYR A 144 -27.24 -17.36 16.28
CA TYR A 144 -26.97 -16.86 14.94
C TYR A 144 -26.18 -15.56 15.02
N GLY A 145 -25.12 -15.44 14.22
CA GLY A 145 -24.43 -14.17 14.01
C GLY A 145 -23.48 -14.23 12.82
N ARG A 146 -23.25 -13.09 12.18
CA ARG A 146 -22.24 -12.95 11.12
C ARG A 146 -21.37 -11.74 11.43
N LEU A 147 -20.06 -11.91 11.39
CA LEU A 147 -19.11 -10.85 11.69
C LEU A 147 -18.08 -10.73 10.57
N ILE A 148 -17.91 -9.51 10.08
CA ILE A 148 -16.88 -9.18 9.09
C ILE A 148 -15.90 -8.18 9.70
N SER A 149 -14.62 -8.53 9.67
CA SER A 149 -13.53 -7.60 9.98
C SER A 149 -12.87 -7.10 8.69
N THR A 150 -12.63 -5.80 8.62
CA THR A 150 -12.00 -5.17 7.46
C THR A 150 -10.50 -4.99 7.68
N ALA A 151 -9.71 -5.93 7.16
CA ALA A 151 -8.24 -5.86 7.07
C ALA A 151 -7.80 -5.01 5.86
N SER A 152 -6.62 -5.28 5.30
CA SER A 152 -6.14 -4.69 4.03
C SER A 152 -4.90 -5.42 3.54
N ALA A 153 -4.53 -5.22 2.27
CA ALA A 153 -3.23 -5.65 1.74
C ALA A 153 -2.05 -5.10 2.56
N ALA A 154 -2.14 -3.86 3.06
CA ALA A 154 -1.12 -3.30 3.96
C ALA A 154 -1.00 -4.09 5.28
N GLY A 155 -2.09 -4.63 5.80
CA GLY A 155 -2.06 -5.55 6.95
C GLY A 155 -1.42 -6.88 6.61
N LEU A 156 -1.84 -7.49 5.50
CA LEU A 156 -1.37 -8.81 5.09
C LEU A 156 0.12 -8.82 4.72
N TYR A 157 0.61 -7.82 4.01
CA TYR A 157 1.96 -7.83 3.41
C TYR A 157 2.90 -6.74 3.96
N GLY A 158 2.39 -5.80 4.76
CA GLY A 158 3.14 -4.61 5.17
C GLY A 158 3.06 -3.51 4.10
N SER A 159 3.18 -2.25 4.54
CA SER A 159 3.26 -1.08 3.67
C SER A 159 4.17 -0.02 4.29
N PHE A 160 5.03 0.60 3.46
CA PHE A 160 5.97 1.63 3.91
C PHE A 160 5.21 2.86 4.43
N GLY A 161 5.59 3.40 5.59
CA GLY A 161 4.93 4.57 6.18
C GLY A 161 3.58 4.27 6.83
N GLN A 162 3.20 2.99 6.93
CA GLN A 162 1.92 2.55 7.49
C GLN A 162 2.11 1.52 8.60
N THR A 163 3.20 1.58 9.37
CA THR A 163 3.52 0.57 10.40
C THR A 163 2.40 0.35 11.42
N ASN A 164 1.76 1.42 11.90
CA ASN A 164 0.60 1.37 12.80
C ASN A 164 -0.62 0.71 12.12
N TYR A 165 -0.92 1.10 10.88
CA TYR A 165 -2.05 0.59 10.11
C TYR A 165 -1.87 -0.88 9.71
N SER A 166 -0.69 -1.28 9.23
CA SER A 166 -0.32 -2.67 8.95
C SER A 166 -0.48 -3.55 10.19
N ALA A 167 -0.03 -3.07 11.35
CA ALA A 167 -0.21 -3.76 12.62
C ALA A 167 -1.69 -3.91 13.00
N ALA A 168 -2.48 -2.84 12.93
CA ALA A 168 -3.89 -2.89 13.27
C ALA A 168 -4.70 -3.79 12.33
N LYS A 169 -4.45 -3.73 11.02
CA LYS A 169 -5.19 -4.51 10.03
C LYS A 169 -4.85 -6.00 10.08
N LEU A 170 -3.62 -6.38 10.46
CA LEU A 170 -3.31 -7.79 10.70
C LEU A 170 -3.79 -8.27 12.08
N ALA A 171 -3.86 -7.41 13.09
CA ALA A 171 -4.48 -7.74 14.38
C ALA A 171 -5.94 -8.20 14.21
N LEU A 172 -6.67 -7.59 13.28
CA LEU A 172 -8.04 -7.99 12.95
C LEU A 172 -8.14 -9.41 12.36
N VAL A 173 -7.11 -9.91 11.68
CA VAL A 173 -7.10 -11.29 11.16
C VAL A 173 -7.08 -12.29 12.31
N GLY A 174 -6.07 -12.22 13.19
CA GLY A 174 -5.96 -13.13 14.33
C GLY A 174 -7.10 -13.00 15.34
N PHE A 175 -7.63 -11.78 15.53
CA PHE A 175 -8.86 -11.53 16.28
C PHE A 175 -10.02 -12.35 15.70
N THR A 176 -10.26 -12.22 14.40
CA THR A 176 -11.42 -12.82 13.72
C THR A 176 -11.32 -14.35 13.63
N GLU A 177 -10.13 -14.90 13.39
CA GLU A 177 -9.91 -16.35 13.41
C GLU A 177 -10.19 -16.96 14.80
N SER A 178 -9.83 -16.25 15.87
CA SER A 178 -10.17 -16.69 17.24
C SER A 178 -11.68 -16.67 17.46
N LEU A 179 -12.35 -15.59 17.05
CA LEU A 179 -13.81 -15.48 17.13
C LEU A 179 -14.52 -16.56 16.29
N ALA A 180 -14.00 -16.91 15.12
CA ALA A 180 -14.53 -17.98 14.28
C ALA A 180 -14.52 -19.33 15.03
N LYS A 181 -13.41 -19.67 15.69
CA LYS A 181 -13.27 -20.88 16.51
C LYS A 181 -14.20 -20.87 17.72
N GLU A 182 -14.40 -19.72 18.36
CA GLU A 182 -15.31 -19.60 19.51
C GLU A 182 -16.79 -19.61 19.13
N GLY A 183 -17.12 -19.03 17.97
CA GLY A 183 -18.47 -18.74 17.51
C GLY A 183 -19.17 -19.90 16.82
N VAL A 184 -18.43 -20.83 16.20
CA VAL A 184 -19.00 -21.88 15.33
C VAL A 184 -20.08 -22.71 16.03
N LYS A 185 -19.89 -23.06 17.31
CA LYS A 185 -20.88 -23.83 18.10
C LYS A 185 -22.19 -23.09 18.38
N TYR A 186 -22.22 -21.78 18.13
CA TYR A 186 -23.39 -20.91 18.27
C TYR A 186 -23.92 -20.44 16.90
N ASN A 187 -23.44 -21.01 15.79
CA ASN A 187 -23.71 -20.52 14.42
C ASN A 187 -23.34 -19.02 14.27
N ILE A 188 -22.21 -18.65 14.86
CA ILE A 188 -21.60 -17.32 14.69
C ILE A 188 -20.40 -17.50 13.77
N LEU A 189 -20.52 -17.02 12.52
CA LEU A 189 -19.46 -17.13 11.52
C LEU A 189 -18.74 -15.78 11.39
N CYS A 190 -17.42 -15.81 11.46
CA CYS A 190 -16.58 -14.62 11.49
C CYS A 190 -15.54 -14.71 10.38
N ASN A 191 -15.49 -13.73 9.47
CA ASN A 191 -14.55 -13.73 8.34
C ASN A 191 -13.85 -12.37 8.19
N THR A 192 -12.70 -12.39 7.55
CA THR A 192 -11.91 -11.19 7.27
C THR A 192 -11.87 -10.90 5.78
N ILE A 193 -12.05 -9.64 5.41
CA ILE A 193 -11.80 -9.16 4.05
C ILE A 193 -10.59 -8.22 4.04
N ALA A 194 -9.80 -8.28 2.97
CA ALA A 194 -8.73 -7.36 2.65
C ALA A 194 -9.11 -6.61 1.36
N PRO A 195 -9.99 -5.60 1.45
CA PRO A 195 -10.50 -4.93 0.28
C PRO A 195 -9.52 -3.89 -0.25
N ILE A 196 -9.62 -3.63 -1.55
CA ILE A 196 -9.15 -2.38 -2.17
C ILE A 196 -10.36 -1.70 -2.83
N ALA A 197 -10.60 -0.46 -2.46
CA ALA A 197 -11.72 0.32 -2.98
C ALA A 197 -11.38 1.81 -3.05
N GLY A 198 -11.97 2.49 -4.02
CA GLY A 198 -11.99 3.94 -4.10
C GLY A 198 -12.77 4.52 -2.92
N SER A 199 -12.08 5.32 -2.11
CA SER A 199 -12.62 5.93 -0.89
C SER A 199 -11.87 7.21 -0.59
N ARG A 200 -12.36 8.00 0.38
CA ARG A 200 -11.62 9.16 0.90
C ARG A 200 -10.22 8.79 1.41
N LEU A 201 -10.02 7.55 1.86
CA LEU A 201 -8.73 7.07 2.36
C LEU A 201 -7.76 6.81 1.19
N THR A 202 -8.19 6.06 0.18
CA THR A 202 -7.37 5.69 -0.99
C THR A 202 -7.15 6.84 -1.96
N ALA A 203 -8.05 7.84 -2.00
CA ALA A 203 -7.90 9.05 -2.80
C ALA A 203 -6.67 9.90 -2.43
N THR A 204 -6.09 9.69 -1.24
CA THR A 204 -4.85 10.38 -0.84
C THR A 204 -3.60 9.81 -1.49
N VAL A 205 -3.69 8.62 -2.09
CA VAL A 205 -2.54 7.85 -2.60
C VAL A 205 -2.74 7.25 -4.00
N MET A 206 -3.95 7.34 -4.58
CA MET A 206 -4.27 6.80 -5.90
C MET A 206 -4.85 7.87 -6.83
N PRO A 207 -4.52 7.86 -8.14
CA PRO A 207 -5.16 8.70 -9.15
C PRO A 207 -6.67 8.44 -9.27
N GLN A 208 -7.43 9.43 -9.71
CA GLN A 208 -8.89 9.37 -9.79
C GLN A 208 -9.38 8.27 -10.74
N GLU A 209 -8.70 8.06 -11.87
CA GLU A 209 -9.03 7.01 -12.85
C GLU A 209 -8.90 5.61 -12.25
N VAL A 210 -7.96 5.43 -11.32
CA VAL A 210 -7.79 4.16 -10.59
C VAL A 210 -8.91 3.98 -9.56
N LEU A 211 -9.33 5.05 -8.87
CA LEU A 211 -10.43 4.99 -7.90
C LEU A 211 -11.76 4.59 -8.58
N GLU A 212 -11.99 5.07 -9.80
CA GLU A 212 -13.17 4.74 -10.60
C GLU A 212 -13.24 3.26 -11.00
N LEU A 213 -12.08 2.61 -11.18
CA LEU A 213 -12.00 1.17 -11.41
C LEU A 213 -12.24 0.34 -10.14
N LEU A 214 -12.13 0.97 -8.96
CA LEU A 214 -12.16 0.33 -7.65
C LEU A 214 -13.43 0.68 -6.87
N ARG A 215 -14.57 0.83 -7.53
CA ARG A 215 -15.83 1.21 -6.89
C ARG A 215 -16.16 0.31 -5.67
N PRO A 216 -16.59 0.88 -4.53
CA PRO A 216 -16.96 0.12 -3.32
C PRO A 216 -17.93 -1.04 -3.56
N GLU A 217 -18.81 -0.91 -4.55
CA GLU A 217 -19.83 -1.90 -4.93
C GLU A 217 -19.20 -3.24 -5.34
N PHE A 218 -17.95 -3.25 -5.81
CA PHE A 218 -17.26 -4.51 -6.15
C PHE A 218 -16.89 -5.37 -4.94
N VAL A 219 -16.93 -4.81 -3.73
CA VAL A 219 -16.65 -5.53 -2.48
C VAL A 219 -17.93 -6.09 -1.85
N VAL A 220 -19.07 -5.44 -2.11
CA VAL A 220 -20.37 -5.75 -1.51
C VAL A 220 -20.80 -7.22 -1.72
N PRO A 221 -20.68 -7.84 -2.91
CA PRO A 221 -21.10 -9.22 -3.13
C PRO A 221 -20.46 -10.25 -2.18
N LEU A 222 -19.16 -10.10 -1.92
CA LEU A 222 -18.46 -11.00 -1.01
C LEU A 222 -18.99 -10.86 0.42
N VAL A 223 -19.12 -9.63 0.91
CA VAL A 223 -19.66 -9.35 2.26
C VAL A 223 -21.08 -9.88 2.38
N ALA A 224 -21.91 -9.68 1.36
CA ALA A 224 -23.26 -10.20 1.30
C ALA A 224 -23.30 -11.73 1.42
N VAL A 225 -22.53 -12.46 0.60
CA VAL A 225 -22.45 -13.93 0.64
C VAL A 225 -21.99 -14.42 2.01
N LEU A 226 -20.92 -13.85 2.56
CA LEU A 226 -20.38 -14.25 3.86
C LEU A 226 -21.37 -13.99 5.02
N CYS A 227 -22.23 -12.97 4.89
CA CYS A 227 -23.23 -12.61 5.90
C CYS A 227 -24.61 -13.24 5.69
N HIS A 228 -24.84 -14.00 4.62
CA HIS A 228 -26.15 -14.62 4.37
C HIS A 228 -26.35 -15.85 5.27
N SER A 229 -27.62 -16.19 5.56
CA SER A 229 -27.97 -17.38 6.36
C SER A 229 -27.58 -18.69 5.68
N SER A 230 -27.51 -18.72 4.35
CA SER A 230 -27.03 -19.88 3.58
C SER A 230 -25.52 -20.11 3.64
N ASN A 231 -24.74 -19.17 4.18
CA ASN A 231 -23.37 -19.47 4.55
C ASN A 231 -23.40 -20.31 5.84
N GLU A 232 -23.09 -21.60 5.72
CA GLU A 232 -23.12 -22.57 6.83
C GLU A 232 -21.72 -23.03 7.26
N ASP A 233 -20.71 -22.89 6.39
CA ASP A 233 -19.37 -23.45 6.57
C ASP A 233 -18.25 -22.40 6.58
N GLU A 234 -18.42 -21.29 5.86
CA GLU A 234 -17.32 -20.33 5.64
C GLU A 234 -17.15 -19.42 6.86
N THR A 235 -16.14 -19.73 7.67
CA THR A 235 -15.74 -19.01 8.87
C THR A 235 -14.23 -19.10 9.07
N GLY A 236 -13.63 -18.10 9.70
CA GLY A 236 -12.19 -17.98 9.89
C GLY A 236 -11.43 -17.67 8.60
N SER A 237 -12.13 -17.38 7.51
CA SER A 237 -11.51 -17.19 6.20
C SER A 237 -11.10 -15.75 5.93
N ILE A 238 -10.10 -15.62 5.06
CA ILE A 238 -9.52 -14.36 4.63
C ILE A 238 -9.70 -14.25 3.11
N PHE A 239 -10.17 -13.11 2.64
CA PHE A 239 -10.38 -12.88 1.21
C PHE A 239 -9.78 -11.55 0.77
N GLU A 240 -9.13 -11.52 -0.40
CA GLU A 240 -8.84 -10.27 -1.11
C GLU A 240 -9.97 -9.98 -2.09
N VAL A 241 -10.33 -8.69 -2.20
CA VAL A 241 -11.47 -8.29 -3.02
C VAL A 241 -11.36 -6.84 -3.49
N GLY A 242 -11.74 -6.58 -4.74
CA GLY A 242 -11.83 -5.24 -5.30
C GLY A 242 -11.82 -5.28 -6.82
N GLY A 243 -12.28 -4.21 -7.47
CA GLY A 243 -12.27 -4.09 -8.94
C GLY A 243 -12.90 -5.26 -9.69
N GLY A 244 -13.88 -5.94 -9.08
CA GLY A 244 -14.54 -7.14 -9.62
C GLY A 244 -13.75 -8.44 -9.45
N TYR A 245 -12.61 -8.46 -8.78
CA TYR A 245 -11.86 -9.69 -8.47
C TYR A 245 -12.08 -10.13 -7.03
N VAL A 246 -12.21 -11.45 -6.81
CA VAL A 246 -12.33 -12.06 -5.47
C VAL A 246 -11.42 -13.28 -5.38
N ALA A 247 -10.61 -13.39 -4.33
CA ALA A 247 -9.75 -14.54 -4.06
C ALA A 247 -9.69 -14.87 -2.57
N LYS A 248 -9.55 -16.16 -2.24
CA LYS A 248 -9.35 -16.63 -0.86
C LYS A 248 -7.86 -16.74 -0.55
N ILE A 249 -7.50 -16.46 0.70
CA ILE A 249 -6.13 -16.57 1.22
C ILE A 249 -6.11 -17.61 2.34
N ARG A 250 -5.03 -18.40 2.41
CA ARG A 250 -4.70 -19.27 3.54
C ARG A 250 -3.22 -19.19 3.90
N TRP A 251 -2.88 -19.66 5.09
CA TRP A 251 -1.49 -19.87 5.48
C TRP A 251 -0.92 -21.11 4.81
N GLU A 252 0.33 -21.01 4.35
CA GLU A 252 1.14 -22.12 3.86
C GLU A 252 2.43 -22.15 4.67
N ARG A 253 2.74 -23.31 5.25
CA ARG A 253 3.91 -23.56 6.09
C ARG A 253 4.76 -24.63 5.43
N THR A 254 6.06 -24.38 5.29
CA THR A 254 7.00 -25.39 4.77
C THR A 254 7.00 -26.63 5.65
N GLN A 255 7.39 -27.79 5.12
CA GLN A 255 7.68 -28.96 5.97
C GLN A 255 8.76 -28.68 7.02
N GLY A 256 9.65 -27.73 6.73
CA GLY A 256 10.68 -27.26 7.64
C GLY A 256 11.88 -28.21 7.73
N ALA A 257 12.90 -27.76 8.46
CA ALA A 257 14.04 -28.58 8.81
C ALA A 257 13.80 -29.22 10.17
N LEU A 258 13.97 -30.55 10.26
CA LEU A 258 14.02 -31.29 11.51
C LEU A 258 15.47 -31.70 11.80
N LEU A 259 15.95 -31.34 12.98
CA LEU A 259 17.29 -31.63 13.48
C LEU A 259 17.19 -32.29 14.85
N ARG A 260 18.24 -33.00 15.26
CA ARG A 260 18.25 -33.67 16.56
C ARG A 260 18.11 -32.65 17.69
N ALA A 261 17.13 -32.83 18.57
CA ALA A 261 16.81 -31.90 19.66
C ALA A 261 17.71 -32.11 20.89
N ASP A 262 18.99 -31.77 20.78
CA ASP A 262 19.96 -31.78 21.89
C ASP A 262 20.99 -30.64 21.76
N GLU A 263 22.09 -30.71 22.50
CA GLU A 263 23.15 -29.69 22.50
C GLU A 263 23.81 -29.49 21.11
N SER A 264 23.70 -30.47 20.21
CA SER A 264 24.19 -30.33 18.84
C SER A 264 23.28 -29.45 17.96
N PHE A 265 22.05 -29.14 18.41
CA PHE A 265 21.16 -28.24 17.70
C PHE A 265 21.61 -26.78 17.85
N THR A 266 22.54 -26.39 17.00
CA THR A 266 23.15 -25.06 17.00
C THR A 266 22.60 -24.21 15.84
N PRO A 267 22.73 -22.87 15.92
CA PRO A 267 22.41 -21.99 14.80
C PRO A 267 23.15 -22.39 13.51
N GLY A 268 24.43 -22.78 13.62
CA GLY A 268 25.23 -23.24 12.49
C GLY A 268 24.69 -24.53 11.85
N ALA A 269 24.28 -25.50 12.67
CA ALA A 269 23.67 -26.74 12.17
C ALA A 269 22.34 -26.46 11.43
N LEU A 270 21.51 -25.57 11.99
CA LEU A 270 20.27 -25.14 11.33
C LEU A 270 20.55 -24.38 10.03
N LEU A 271 21.60 -23.56 9.99
CA LEU A 271 22.00 -22.82 8.78
C LEU A 271 22.39 -23.75 7.63
N GLN A 272 23.07 -24.86 7.90
CA GLN A 272 23.36 -25.88 6.89
C GLN A 272 22.09 -26.53 6.31
N LYS A 273 21.01 -26.55 7.09
CA LYS A 273 19.68 -27.03 6.70
C LYS A 273 18.71 -25.92 6.31
N TRP A 274 19.19 -24.69 6.10
CA TRP A 274 18.32 -23.55 5.85
C TRP A 274 17.45 -23.71 4.60
N LYS A 275 17.94 -24.44 3.59
CA LYS A 275 17.12 -24.78 2.42
C LYS A 275 15.83 -25.46 2.85
N ASP A 276 15.88 -26.45 3.73
CA ASP A 276 14.69 -27.18 4.20
C ASP A 276 13.73 -26.30 5.03
N VAL A 277 14.25 -25.30 5.76
CA VAL A 277 13.43 -24.32 6.51
C VAL A 277 12.59 -23.46 5.58
N ALA A 278 13.10 -23.14 4.39
CA ALA A 278 12.54 -22.14 3.48
C ALA A 278 12.10 -22.73 2.12
N ASP A 279 12.05 -24.07 1.99
CA ASP A 279 11.75 -24.76 0.74
C ASP A 279 10.24 -24.96 0.57
N PHE A 280 9.60 -23.99 -0.07
CA PHE A 280 8.19 -24.08 -0.48
C PHE A 280 7.96 -24.88 -1.77
N SER A 281 8.99 -25.50 -2.38
CA SER A 281 8.82 -26.30 -3.62
C SER A 281 8.35 -27.73 -3.35
N ARG A 282 8.31 -28.16 -2.09
CA ARG A 282 7.78 -29.47 -1.66
C ARG A 282 6.30 -29.38 -1.34
N GLU A 283 5.69 -30.52 -1.08
CA GLU A 283 4.34 -30.59 -0.52
C GLU A 283 4.34 -29.89 0.85
N ASN A 284 3.67 -28.74 0.95
CA ASN A 284 3.65 -27.88 2.14
C ASN A 284 2.37 -28.10 2.96
N GLN A 285 2.37 -27.61 4.20
CA GLN A 285 1.24 -27.72 5.12
C GLN A 285 0.33 -26.49 4.99
N HIS A 286 -0.97 -26.70 4.85
CA HIS A 286 -1.99 -25.64 4.89
C HIS A 286 -2.63 -25.58 6.27
N ALA A 287 -1.82 -25.23 7.26
CA ALA A 287 -2.17 -25.36 8.67
C ALA A 287 -3.27 -24.39 9.11
N SER A 288 -4.15 -24.86 10.00
CA SER A 288 -5.14 -24.07 10.75
C SER A 288 -4.86 -24.06 12.26
N GLY A 289 -3.66 -24.50 12.64
CA GLY A 289 -3.21 -24.68 14.01
C GLY A 289 -1.70 -24.93 14.11
N PRO A 290 -1.19 -25.08 15.36
CA PRO A 290 0.23 -25.37 15.59
C PRO A 290 0.65 -26.70 14.97
N ALA A 291 1.96 -26.85 14.70
CA ALA A 291 2.54 -28.14 14.34
C ALA A 291 2.40 -29.16 15.49
N ASP A 292 2.51 -30.45 15.16
CA ASP A 292 2.59 -31.52 16.17
C ASP A 292 3.97 -31.54 16.82
N PHE A 293 4.19 -30.64 17.79
CA PHE A 293 5.48 -30.50 18.47
C PHE A 293 5.87 -31.73 19.30
N ALA A 294 4.91 -32.58 19.70
CA ALA A 294 5.20 -33.82 20.42
C ALA A 294 5.75 -34.87 19.45
N GLY A 295 5.07 -35.11 18.33
CA GLY A 295 5.56 -36.00 17.27
C GLY A 295 6.89 -35.53 16.69
N LEU A 296 7.05 -34.22 16.44
CA LEU A 296 8.31 -33.64 15.98
C LEU A 296 9.45 -33.87 16.97
N LEU A 297 9.20 -33.77 18.28
CA LEU A 297 10.24 -34.04 19.29
C LEU A 297 10.65 -35.51 19.30
N GLU A 298 9.67 -36.42 19.23
CA GLU A 298 9.92 -37.86 19.16
C GLU A 298 10.78 -38.21 17.94
N ASP A 299 10.46 -37.65 16.78
CA ASP A 299 11.21 -37.89 15.55
C ASP A 299 12.58 -37.22 15.57
N ALA A 300 12.69 -36.01 16.13
CA ALA A 300 13.98 -35.35 16.34
C ALA A 300 14.91 -36.18 17.23
N GLN A 301 14.40 -36.83 18.27
CA GLN A 301 15.21 -37.66 19.18
C GLN A 301 15.76 -38.92 18.50
N LYS A 302 15.13 -39.40 17.42
CA LYS A 302 15.60 -40.56 16.63
C LYS A 302 16.73 -40.19 15.66
N LEU A 303 16.96 -38.90 15.40
CA LEU A 303 17.98 -38.45 14.45
C LEU A 303 19.42 -38.63 15.02
N PRO A 304 20.42 -38.85 14.14
CA PRO A 304 21.83 -38.82 14.55
C PRO A 304 22.24 -37.41 15.02
N ASN A 305 23.38 -37.29 15.70
CA ASN A 305 23.89 -36.00 16.13
C ASN A 305 24.02 -35.04 14.96
N ASN A 306 23.67 -33.77 15.18
CA ASN A 306 23.75 -32.77 14.12
C ASN A 306 25.23 -32.53 13.76
N PRO A 307 25.55 -32.32 12.47
CA PRO A 307 26.92 -32.04 12.05
C PRO A 307 27.49 -30.81 12.75
N LYS A 308 28.78 -30.84 13.07
CA LYS A 308 29.49 -29.63 13.51
C LYS A 308 29.46 -28.60 12.38
N ALA A 309 29.19 -27.36 12.75
CA ALA A 309 29.04 -26.24 11.82
C ALA A 309 29.77 -25.01 12.33
N GLU A 310 29.94 -24.00 11.46
CA GLU A 310 30.47 -22.69 11.83
C GLU A 310 29.60 -22.07 12.94
N GLU A 311 30.23 -21.59 14.01
CA GLU A 311 29.53 -20.88 15.07
C GLU A 311 29.23 -19.44 14.66
N LEU A 312 28.18 -18.86 15.24
CA LEU A 312 27.90 -17.43 15.08
C LEU A 312 28.84 -16.62 15.97
N ASP A 313 29.12 -15.38 15.56
CA ASP A 313 29.91 -14.44 16.35
C ASP A 313 29.15 -13.11 16.49
N PHE A 314 28.87 -12.75 17.74
CA PHE A 314 28.26 -11.48 18.13
C PHE A 314 29.22 -10.57 18.91
N LYS A 315 30.54 -10.83 18.89
CA LYS A 315 31.53 -9.95 19.50
C LYS A 315 31.35 -8.51 19.00
N GLY A 316 31.35 -7.58 19.96
CA GLY A 316 31.16 -6.16 19.69
C GLY A 316 29.71 -5.74 19.40
N LYS A 317 28.74 -6.67 19.41
CA LYS A 317 27.31 -6.36 19.30
C LYS A 317 26.69 -6.17 20.69
N VAL A 318 25.73 -5.25 20.78
CA VAL A 318 24.90 -5.04 21.97
C VAL A 318 23.48 -5.53 21.70
N ALA A 319 22.98 -6.43 22.54
CA ALA A 319 21.68 -7.05 22.37
C ALA A 319 20.75 -6.75 23.55
N VAL A 320 19.50 -6.42 23.25
CA VAL A 320 18.44 -6.21 24.24
C VAL A 320 17.40 -7.30 24.09
N VAL A 321 17.02 -7.94 25.19
CA VAL A 321 15.93 -8.92 25.22
C VAL A 321 14.90 -8.47 26.25
N THR A 322 13.67 -8.24 25.81
CA THR A 322 12.55 -7.91 26.71
C THR A 322 11.88 -9.19 27.23
N GLY A 323 11.44 -9.19 28.49
CA GLY A 323 11.00 -10.40 29.16
C GLY A 323 12.13 -11.44 29.27
N GLY A 324 13.36 -10.97 29.51
CA GLY A 324 14.58 -11.76 29.54
C GLY A 324 14.86 -12.45 30.87
N GLY A 325 14.06 -12.22 31.91
CA GLY A 325 14.30 -12.75 33.26
C GLY A 325 13.97 -14.23 33.44
N ALA A 326 13.20 -14.83 32.52
CA ALA A 326 12.80 -16.24 32.59
C ALA A 326 12.47 -16.84 31.21
N GLY A 327 12.24 -18.16 31.18
CA GLY A 327 11.70 -18.88 30.01
C GLY A 327 12.50 -18.69 28.72
N LEU A 328 11.80 -18.44 27.60
CA LEU A 328 12.40 -18.19 26.28
C LEU A 328 13.37 -17.00 26.31
N GLY A 329 12.98 -15.89 26.93
CA GLY A 329 13.81 -14.68 26.99
C GLY A 329 15.13 -14.93 27.70
N ARG A 330 15.11 -15.65 28.83
CA ARG A 330 16.34 -16.08 29.53
C ARG A 330 17.27 -16.86 28.61
N ILE A 331 16.75 -17.87 27.90
CA ILE A 331 17.58 -18.69 27.00
C ILE A 331 18.12 -17.86 25.83
N TYR A 332 17.38 -16.87 25.31
CA TYR A 332 17.89 -15.95 24.30
C TYR A 332 19.05 -15.09 24.84
N CYS A 333 18.92 -14.57 26.06
CA CYS A 333 20.00 -13.82 26.73
C CYS A 333 21.27 -14.66 26.89
N LEU A 334 21.14 -15.89 27.40
CA LEU A 334 22.27 -16.81 27.57
C LEU A 334 22.92 -17.19 26.23
N SER A 335 22.10 -17.42 25.20
CA SER A 335 22.60 -17.75 23.86
C SER A 335 23.36 -16.58 23.23
N LEU A 336 22.84 -15.35 23.32
CA LEU A 336 23.53 -14.16 22.83
C LEU A 336 24.88 -13.94 23.53
N ALA A 337 24.91 -14.12 24.85
CA ALA A 337 26.15 -14.02 25.64
C ALA A 337 27.15 -15.13 25.28
N LYS A 338 26.69 -16.37 25.09
CA LYS A 338 27.52 -17.51 24.64
C LYS A 338 28.26 -17.19 23.33
N TYR A 339 27.62 -16.51 22.39
CA TYR A 339 28.21 -16.10 21.11
C TYR A 339 28.89 -14.72 21.17
N GLY A 340 29.10 -14.15 22.37
CA GLY A 340 29.95 -12.96 22.58
C GLY A 340 29.25 -11.60 22.54
N ALA A 341 27.92 -11.54 22.52
CA ALA A 341 27.20 -10.26 22.61
C ALA A 341 27.28 -9.68 24.04
N LYS A 342 27.25 -8.35 24.14
CA LYS A 342 26.93 -7.66 25.39
C LYS A 342 25.41 -7.63 25.58
N VAL A 343 24.90 -8.22 26.65
CA VAL A 343 23.46 -8.47 26.80
C VAL A 343 22.80 -7.53 27.80
N VAL A 344 21.67 -6.95 27.43
CA VAL A 344 20.80 -6.21 28.32
C VAL A 344 19.55 -7.04 28.56
N VAL A 345 19.41 -7.48 29.81
CA VAL A 345 18.27 -8.28 30.27
C VAL A 345 17.19 -7.32 30.76
N ASN A 346 16.13 -7.12 29.97
CA ASN A 346 14.97 -6.39 30.44
C ASN A 346 13.91 -7.35 30.98
N ASP A 347 13.43 -7.10 32.19
CA ASP A 347 12.28 -7.80 32.76
C ASP A 347 11.49 -6.87 33.69
N LEU A 348 10.18 -7.05 33.77
CA LEU A 348 9.34 -6.27 34.70
C LEU A 348 9.52 -6.76 36.15
N ALA A 349 9.69 -8.07 36.35
CA ALA A 349 9.78 -8.68 37.65
C ALA A 349 11.21 -8.58 38.22
N ASP A 350 12.17 -9.31 37.64
CA ASP A 350 13.56 -9.28 38.06
C ASP A 350 14.53 -9.77 36.96
N PRO A 351 15.41 -8.91 36.43
CA PRO A 351 16.42 -9.31 35.45
C PRO A 351 17.71 -9.88 36.08
N GLU A 352 17.98 -9.65 37.37
CA GLU A 352 19.30 -9.88 37.98
C GLU A 352 19.74 -11.36 38.03
N PRO A 353 18.86 -12.36 38.24
CA PRO A 353 19.27 -13.76 38.21
C PRO A 353 19.93 -14.16 36.88
N VAL A 354 19.36 -13.73 35.75
CA VAL A 354 19.90 -14.03 34.41
C VAL A 354 21.17 -13.22 34.14
N VAL A 355 21.26 -11.99 34.63
CA VAL A 355 22.51 -11.20 34.57
C VAL A 355 23.64 -11.92 35.30
N LYS A 356 23.36 -12.49 36.47
CA LYS A 356 24.33 -13.27 37.24
C LYS A 356 24.77 -14.51 36.46
N GLU A 357 23.83 -15.28 35.90
CA GLU A 357 24.15 -16.46 35.08
C GLU A 357 25.06 -16.11 33.89
N ILE A 358 24.79 -15.00 33.20
CA ILE A 358 25.62 -14.54 32.08
C ILE A 358 27.04 -14.20 32.56
N LYS A 359 27.19 -13.54 33.70
CA LYS A 359 28.51 -13.21 34.26
C LYS A 359 29.25 -14.46 34.73
N ASP A 360 28.55 -15.41 35.33
CA ASP A 360 29.13 -16.68 35.79
C ASP A 360 29.68 -17.51 34.62
N MET A 361 29.07 -17.42 33.42
CA MET A 361 29.59 -18.04 32.20
C MET A 361 30.63 -17.17 31.44
N GLY A 362 31.10 -16.07 32.04
CA GLY A 362 32.13 -15.19 31.48
C GLY A 362 31.64 -14.16 30.47
N GLY A 363 30.33 -13.98 30.33
CA GLY A 363 29.71 -12.97 29.46
C GLY A 363 29.53 -11.61 30.14
N GLU A 364 29.22 -10.59 29.34
CA GLU A 364 28.97 -9.23 29.81
C GLU A 364 27.47 -8.90 29.75
N ALA A 365 26.86 -8.60 30.89
CA ALA A 365 25.45 -8.23 30.95
C ALA A 365 25.09 -7.25 32.07
N PHE A 366 23.93 -6.60 31.92
CA PHE A 366 23.25 -5.88 33.00
C PHE A 366 21.73 -5.89 32.86
N GLY A 367 21.05 -5.67 33.98
CA GLY A 367 19.60 -5.71 34.08
C GLY A 367 18.94 -4.34 33.91
N VAL A 368 17.76 -4.32 33.29
CA VAL A 368 16.86 -3.16 33.26
C VAL A 368 15.48 -3.60 33.73
N LYS A 369 15.15 -3.26 34.97
CA LYS A 369 13.84 -3.54 35.56
C LYS A 369 12.80 -2.49 35.12
N ALA A 370 12.08 -2.76 34.04
CA ALA A 370 11.10 -1.85 33.45
C ALA A 370 10.06 -2.60 32.61
N SER A 371 8.87 -2.00 32.42
CA SER A 371 7.90 -2.50 31.44
C SER A 371 8.43 -2.32 30.02
N ALA A 372 8.11 -3.24 29.11
CA ALA A 372 8.40 -3.06 27.68
C ALA A 372 7.68 -1.82 27.08
N GLU A 373 6.59 -1.36 27.71
CA GLU A 373 5.93 -0.11 27.34
C GLU A 373 6.81 1.13 27.58
N ASP A 374 7.78 1.03 28.49
CA ASP A 374 8.78 2.05 28.78
C ASP A 374 10.02 1.92 27.86
N GLY A 375 9.82 1.60 26.58
CA GLY A 375 10.90 1.37 25.61
C GLY A 375 11.98 2.46 25.59
N ASP A 376 11.59 3.72 25.78
CA ASP A 376 12.52 4.86 25.84
C ASP A 376 13.49 4.75 27.04
N LYS A 377 12.99 4.32 28.21
CA LYS A 377 13.83 4.10 29.41
C LYS A 377 14.79 2.94 29.20
N ILE A 378 14.29 1.85 28.59
CA ILE A 378 15.09 0.65 28.29
C ILE A 378 16.24 1.00 27.36
N VAL A 379 15.94 1.61 26.21
CA VAL A 379 16.96 1.94 25.21
C VAL A 379 17.90 3.04 25.73
N LYS A 380 17.42 4.02 26.49
CA LYS A 380 18.29 5.00 27.12
C LYS A 380 19.33 4.33 28.03
N ALA A 381 18.93 3.40 28.90
CA ALA A 381 19.86 2.68 29.77
C ALA A 381 20.92 1.90 28.97
N VAL A 382 20.54 1.31 27.83
CA VAL A 382 21.44 0.60 26.91
C VAL A 382 22.48 1.56 26.33
N ILE A 383 22.03 2.72 25.84
CA ILE A 383 22.90 3.72 25.21
C ILE A 383 23.81 4.40 26.22
N ASP A 384 23.31 4.75 27.41
CA ASP A 384 24.12 5.34 28.48
C ASP A 384 25.27 4.42 28.89
N LYS A 385 25.04 3.09 28.88
CA LYS A 385 26.04 2.11 29.32
C LYS A 385 26.97 1.62 28.22
N TYR A 386 26.45 1.32 27.03
CA TYR A 386 27.23 0.69 25.95
C TYR A 386 27.37 1.57 24.71
N GLY A 387 26.70 2.72 24.63
CA GLY A 387 26.81 3.67 23.52
C GLY A 387 26.18 3.22 22.20
N ARG A 388 25.65 1.99 22.12
CA ARG A 388 25.08 1.39 20.90
C ARG A 388 24.05 0.31 21.22
N ILE A 389 23.23 -0.03 20.23
CA ILE A 389 22.29 -1.17 20.23
C ILE A 389 22.29 -1.78 18.83
N ASP A 390 22.44 -3.09 18.72
CA ASP A 390 22.57 -3.81 17.46
C ASP A 390 21.45 -4.82 17.24
N ILE A 391 21.02 -5.48 18.32
CA ILE A 391 20.03 -6.55 18.32
C ILE A 391 18.92 -6.19 19.31
N LEU A 392 17.66 -6.34 18.90
CA LEU A 392 16.49 -6.19 19.76
C LEU A 392 15.57 -7.40 19.61
N ILE A 393 15.37 -8.14 20.69
CA ILE A 393 14.43 -9.25 20.76
C ILE A 393 13.22 -8.82 21.60
N ASN A 394 12.09 -8.60 20.93
CA ASN A 394 10.82 -8.23 21.55
C ASN A 394 10.05 -9.50 21.95
N ASN A 395 10.29 -9.94 23.20
CA ASN A 395 9.77 -11.21 23.74
C ASN A 395 8.85 -11.02 24.97
N ALA A 396 8.81 -9.83 25.59
CA ALA A 396 7.94 -9.58 26.75
C ALA A 396 6.48 -9.96 26.47
N GLY A 397 5.80 -10.49 27.49
CA GLY A 397 4.45 -11.01 27.33
C GLY A 397 3.74 -11.40 28.60
N ILE A 398 2.41 -11.43 28.52
CA ILE A 398 1.49 -11.86 29.58
C ILE A 398 0.32 -12.65 28.97
N LEU A 399 -0.40 -13.43 29.79
CA LEU A 399 -1.66 -14.05 29.40
C LEU A 399 -2.82 -13.47 30.22
N ARG A 400 -3.96 -13.26 29.56
CA ARG A 400 -5.26 -12.89 30.15
C ARG A 400 -6.36 -13.68 29.44
N ASP A 401 -6.19 -14.99 29.40
CA ASP A 401 -7.05 -15.90 28.66
C ASP A 401 -8.47 -15.89 29.23
N LYS A 402 -9.44 -15.71 28.33
CA LYS A 402 -10.86 -15.70 28.68
C LYS A 402 -11.68 -15.95 27.42
N SER A 403 -12.77 -16.73 27.54
CA SER A 403 -13.76 -16.80 26.47
C SER A 403 -14.21 -15.38 26.09
N PHE A 404 -14.42 -15.14 24.79
CA PHE A 404 -14.68 -13.80 24.27
C PHE A 404 -15.88 -13.14 24.93
N ASN A 405 -16.91 -13.92 25.29
CA ASN A 405 -18.08 -13.45 26.02
C ASN A 405 -17.76 -12.85 27.40
N ASN A 406 -16.74 -13.38 28.08
CA ASN A 406 -16.41 -13.05 29.46
C ASN A 406 -15.14 -12.19 29.56
N MET A 407 -14.50 -11.89 28.42
CA MET A 407 -13.31 -11.06 28.34
C MET A 407 -13.67 -9.61 28.65
N THR A 408 -12.98 -9.01 29.61
CA THR A 408 -13.16 -7.60 29.95
C THR A 408 -12.33 -6.70 29.05
N HIS A 409 -12.75 -5.43 28.92
CA HIS A 409 -12.00 -4.42 28.18
C HIS A 409 -10.56 -4.28 28.70
N GLU A 410 -10.40 -4.27 30.02
CA GLU A 410 -9.10 -4.25 30.71
C GLU A 410 -8.20 -5.43 30.30
N GLN A 411 -8.74 -6.65 30.24
CA GLN A 411 -7.98 -7.84 29.84
C GLN A 411 -7.54 -7.79 28.36
N PHE A 412 -8.39 -7.22 27.49
CA PHE A 412 -8.04 -7.03 26.09
C PHE A 412 -6.93 -5.99 25.95
N ASP A 413 -7.11 -4.84 26.59
CA ASP A 413 -6.19 -3.69 26.51
C ASP A 413 -4.82 -4.00 27.13
N GLN A 414 -4.77 -4.67 28.29
CA GLN A 414 -3.51 -5.10 28.92
C GLN A 414 -2.65 -5.98 28.00
N VAL A 415 -3.27 -6.95 27.32
CA VAL A 415 -2.56 -7.85 26.40
C VAL A 415 -2.07 -7.09 25.17
N LEU A 416 -2.91 -6.22 24.58
CA LEU A 416 -2.50 -5.38 23.45
C LEU A 416 -1.33 -4.45 23.84
N ASN A 417 -1.38 -3.86 25.03
CA ASN A 417 -0.38 -2.93 25.53
C ASN A 417 0.98 -3.60 25.75
N VAL A 418 1.03 -4.72 26.48
CA VAL A 418 2.31 -5.40 26.74
C VAL A 418 2.92 -5.96 25.46
N HIS A 419 2.12 -6.62 24.62
CA HIS A 419 2.65 -7.32 23.46
C HIS A 419 2.88 -6.41 22.26
N LEU A 420 1.83 -5.74 21.79
CA LEU A 420 1.88 -5.01 20.53
C LEU A 420 2.43 -3.60 20.75
N ARG A 421 1.90 -2.86 21.74
CA ARG A 421 2.40 -1.53 22.07
C ARG A 421 3.81 -1.55 22.66
N GLY A 422 4.13 -2.53 23.53
CA GLY A 422 5.47 -2.73 24.06
C GLY A 422 6.52 -2.99 22.98
N THR A 423 6.22 -3.90 22.03
CA THR A 423 7.05 -4.14 20.84
C THR A 423 7.26 -2.87 20.02
N TYR A 424 6.20 -2.09 19.80
CA TYR A 424 6.31 -0.77 19.15
C TYR A 424 7.24 0.17 19.91
N LYS A 425 7.04 0.34 21.23
CA LYS A 425 7.79 1.30 22.06
C LYS A 425 9.28 1.01 22.09
N THR A 426 9.68 -0.25 22.29
CA THR A 426 11.09 -0.65 22.33
C THR A 426 11.76 -0.49 20.97
N THR A 427 11.10 -0.94 19.89
CA THR A 427 11.64 -0.78 18.54
C THR A 427 11.70 0.69 18.12
N LYS A 428 10.69 1.49 18.48
CA LYS A 428 10.65 2.93 18.20
C LYS A 428 11.82 3.66 18.85
N ALA A 429 12.13 3.35 20.11
CA ALA A 429 13.25 3.93 20.82
C ALA A 429 14.62 3.50 20.24
N ALA A 430 14.74 2.25 19.78
CA ALA A 430 15.97 1.73 19.17
C ALA A 430 16.21 2.21 17.73
N TRP A 431 15.13 2.53 16.99
CA TRP A 431 15.17 2.79 15.55
C TRP A 431 16.14 3.88 15.09
N PRO A 432 16.23 5.05 15.75
CA PRO A 432 17.17 6.09 15.32
C PRO A 432 18.63 5.65 15.37
N TYR A 433 18.98 4.78 16.34
CA TYR A 433 20.33 4.24 16.48
C TYR A 433 20.63 3.24 15.35
N PHE A 434 19.69 2.33 15.06
CA PHE A 434 19.81 1.40 13.93
C PHE A 434 19.99 2.13 12.60
N GLN A 435 19.20 3.19 12.35
CA GLN A 435 19.30 3.99 11.13
C GLN A 435 20.65 4.72 11.05
N LYS A 436 21.10 5.34 12.14
CA LYS A 436 22.37 6.08 12.18
C LYS A 436 23.56 5.17 11.90
N GLN A 437 23.58 3.97 12.47
CA GLN A 437 24.69 3.02 12.30
C GLN A 437 24.56 2.13 11.05
N LYS A 438 23.43 2.21 10.33
CA LYS A 438 23.11 1.34 9.17
C LYS A 438 23.24 -0.15 9.50
N TYR A 439 22.74 -0.54 10.67
CA TYR A 439 22.71 -1.92 11.13
C TYR A 439 21.62 -2.08 12.18
N GLY A 440 20.79 -3.13 12.06
CA GLY A 440 19.90 -3.54 13.12
C GLY A 440 19.33 -4.93 12.87
N ARG A 441 19.13 -5.71 13.93
CA ARG A 441 18.47 -7.02 13.87
C ARG A 441 17.35 -7.05 14.90
N VAL A 442 16.11 -7.09 14.43
CA VAL A 442 14.92 -7.09 15.28
C VAL A 442 14.21 -8.43 15.11
N VAL A 443 14.00 -9.13 16.22
CA VAL A 443 13.21 -10.36 16.26
C VAL A 443 12.00 -10.11 17.15
N ASN A 444 10.81 -10.26 16.56
CA ASN A 444 9.56 -10.10 17.28
C ASN A 444 8.89 -11.45 17.54
N THR A 445 8.42 -11.66 18.76
CA THR A 445 7.73 -12.90 19.14
C THR A 445 6.24 -12.80 18.83
N THR A 446 5.77 -13.45 17.75
CA THR A 446 4.34 -13.72 17.51
C THR A 446 3.91 -15.01 18.22
N SER A 447 2.89 -15.73 17.75
CA SER A 447 2.51 -17.07 18.21
C SER A 447 1.67 -17.79 17.15
N SER A 448 1.57 -19.12 17.26
CA SER A 448 0.59 -19.89 16.48
C SER A 448 -0.85 -19.41 16.72
N THR A 449 -1.18 -18.93 17.93
CA THR A 449 -2.48 -18.27 18.21
C THR A 449 -2.66 -16.97 17.42
N GLY A 450 -1.60 -16.20 17.19
CA GLY A 450 -1.64 -15.03 16.33
C GLY A 450 -1.80 -15.38 14.85
N ILE A 451 -1.19 -16.48 14.40
CA ILE A 451 -1.27 -16.93 13.01
C ILE A 451 -2.63 -17.56 12.71
N TYR A 452 -3.12 -18.45 13.57
CA TYR A 452 -4.25 -19.35 13.27
C TYR A 452 -5.50 -19.08 14.12
N GLY A 453 -5.44 -18.14 15.07
CA GLY A 453 -6.46 -17.95 16.11
C GLY A 453 -6.54 -19.09 17.13
N ASN A 454 -7.10 -18.82 18.31
CA ASN A 454 -7.36 -19.85 19.32
C ASN A 454 -8.57 -19.49 20.21
N PHE A 455 -9.34 -20.49 20.62
CA PHE A 455 -10.47 -20.31 21.53
C PHE A 455 -9.99 -19.69 22.86
N GLY A 456 -10.66 -18.64 23.32
CA GLY A 456 -10.40 -18.00 24.61
C GLY A 456 -9.22 -17.02 24.60
N GLN A 457 -8.67 -16.71 23.42
CA GLN A 457 -7.45 -15.91 23.29
C GLN A 457 -7.58 -14.78 22.24
N ALA A 458 -8.79 -14.25 22.04
CA ALA A 458 -9.03 -13.19 21.06
C ALA A 458 -8.12 -11.96 21.22
N ASN A 459 -7.82 -11.55 22.47
CA ASN A 459 -6.87 -10.49 22.79
C ASN A 459 -5.43 -10.83 22.39
N TYR A 460 -4.96 -12.02 22.77
CA TYR A 460 -3.60 -12.49 22.48
C TYR A 460 -3.40 -12.72 20.99
N ALA A 461 -4.37 -13.32 20.30
CA ALA A 461 -4.36 -13.51 18.86
C ALA A 461 -4.28 -12.17 18.12
N ALA A 462 -5.10 -11.19 18.52
CA ALA A 462 -5.05 -9.84 17.95
C ALA A 462 -3.66 -9.20 18.12
N ALA A 463 -3.11 -9.22 19.33
CA ALA A 463 -1.80 -8.63 19.60
C ALA A 463 -0.68 -9.31 18.80
N LYS A 464 -0.65 -10.65 18.80
CA LYS A 464 0.40 -11.44 18.15
C LYS A 464 0.33 -11.37 16.62
N ALA A 465 -0.87 -11.35 16.03
CA ALA A 465 -1.05 -11.09 14.60
C ALA A 465 -0.63 -9.65 14.25
N GLY A 466 -0.97 -8.67 15.09
CA GLY A 466 -0.57 -7.28 14.87
C GLY A 466 0.95 -7.07 14.87
N ILE A 467 1.69 -7.84 15.68
CA ILE A 467 3.16 -7.83 15.68
C ILE A 467 3.72 -8.26 14.32
N LEU A 468 3.09 -9.22 13.63
CA LEU A 468 3.53 -9.64 12.31
C LEU A 468 3.29 -8.54 11.26
N GLY A 469 2.17 -7.82 11.34
CA GLY A 469 1.86 -6.70 10.43
C GLY A 469 2.84 -5.54 10.65
N PHE A 470 3.14 -5.25 11.92
CA PHE A 470 4.19 -4.32 12.34
C PHE A 470 5.56 -4.69 11.75
N ALA A 471 5.96 -5.97 11.90
CA ALA A 471 7.26 -6.45 11.44
C ALA A 471 7.42 -6.36 9.92
N ARG A 472 6.39 -6.74 9.16
CA ARG A 472 6.40 -6.67 7.69
C ARG A 472 6.55 -5.24 7.18
N ALA A 473 5.85 -4.28 7.78
CA ALA A 473 6.00 -2.87 7.42
C ALA A 473 7.42 -2.35 7.72
N LEU A 474 7.97 -2.65 8.90
CA LEU A 474 9.32 -2.22 9.26
C LEU A 474 10.43 -2.91 8.47
N ALA A 475 10.22 -4.14 8.01
CA ALA A 475 11.15 -4.80 7.11
C ALA A 475 11.35 -3.99 5.83
N LEU A 476 10.28 -3.38 5.29
CA LEU A 476 10.34 -2.50 4.12
C LEU A 476 11.05 -1.17 4.44
N GLU A 477 10.75 -0.54 5.57
CA GLU A 477 11.38 0.73 5.97
C GLU A 477 12.87 0.59 6.33
N GLY A 478 13.22 -0.56 6.91
CA GLY A 478 14.55 -0.87 7.43
C GLY A 478 15.54 -1.40 6.40
N ALA A 479 15.06 -2.00 5.30
CA ALA A 479 15.90 -2.70 4.33
C ALA A 479 17.07 -1.84 3.80
N LYS A 480 16.80 -0.58 3.42
CA LYS A 480 17.83 0.34 2.90
C LYS A 480 18.89 0.75 3.93
N TYR A 481 18.65 0.48 5.20
CA TYR A 481 19.57 0.76 6.31
C TYR A 481 20.21 -0.52 6.87
N ASN A 482 20.08 -1.68 6.20
CA ASN A 482 20.51 -2.98 6.73
C ASN A 482 19.90 -3.27 8.12
N ILE A 483 18.62 -2.91 8.27
CA ILE A 483 17.81 -3.25 9.45
C ILE A 483 16.89 -4.39 9.04
N HIS A 484 17.09 -5.56 9.63
CA HIS A 484 16.24 -6.72 9.40
C HIS A 484 15.24 -6.85 10.54
N VAL A 485 13.98 -7.10 10.19
CA VAL A 485 12.87 -7.27 11.14
C VAL A 485 12.15 -8.56 10.77
N ASN A 486 12.26 -9.58 11.62
CA ASN A 486 11.65 -10.89 11.41
C ASN A 486 10.76 -11.27 12.60
N THR A 487 9.86 -12.22 12.37
CA THR A 487 8.88 -12.67 13.36
C THR A 487 9.00 -14.17 13.60
N ILE A 488 8.93 -14.59 14.86
CA ILE A 488 8.98 -16.01 15.27
C ILE A 488 7.74 -16.37 16.09
N ALA A 489 7.13 -17.52 15.79
CA ALA A 489 6.10 -18.18 16.56
C ALA A 489 6.71 -19.40 17.28
N PRO A 490 7.17 -19.24 18.52
CA PRO A 490 7.87 -20.29 19.24
C PRO A 490 6.90 -21.27 19.93
N ASN A 491 7.32 -22.52 20.06
CA ASN A 491 6.74 -23.50 20.97
C ASN A 491 7.80 -23.96 21.98
N ALA A 492 7.50 -23.75 23.27
CA ALA A 492 8.34 -24.20 24.36
C ALA A 492 7.55 -24.33 25.67
N GLY A 493 8.03 -25.19 26.55
CA GLY A 493 7.67 -25.28 27.95
C GLY A 493 8.16 -24.06 28.72
N THR A 494 7.23 -23.27 29.23
CA THR A 494 7.46 -22.05 30.00
C THR A 494 6.39 -21.91 31.07
N ALA A 495 6.54 -20.94 31.97
CA ALA A 495 5.50 -20.60 32.93
C ALA A 495 4.14 -20.29 32.27
N MET A 496 4.13 -19.74 31.04
CA MET A 496 2.91 -19.47 30.29
C MET A 496 2.27 -20.73 29.72
N THR A 497 3.05 -21.74 29.32
CA THR A 497 2.49 -22.97 28.73
C THR A 497 2.16 -24.03 29.78
N LYS A 498 2.70 -23.91 31.01
CA LYS A 498 2.30 -24.73 32.18
C LYS A 498 0.81 -24.70 32.51
N THR A 499 0.10 -23.65 32.13
CA THR A 499 -1.34 -23.54 32.38
C THR A 499 -2.19 -24.36 31.42
N VAL A 500 -1.60 -24.87 30.33
CA VAL A 500 -2.31 -25.58 29.25
C VAL A 500 -1.66 -26.89 28.81
N LEU A 501 -0.41 -27.17 29.20
CA LEU A 501 0.31 -28.40 28.88
C LEU A 501 0.56 -29.24 30.14
N PRO A 502 0.57 -30.59 30.03
CA PRO A 502 1.08 -31.49 31.07
C PRO A 502 2.54 -31.17 31.43
N GLU A 503 2.93 -31.35 32.70
CA GLU A 503 4.28 -30.99 33.19
C GLU A 503 5.39 -31.75 32.45
N GLU A 504 5.16 -33.01 32.05
CA GLU A 504 6.11 -33.81 31.27
C GLU A 504 6.44 -33.15 29.92
N LEU A 505 5.42 -32.65 29.20
CA LEU A 505 5.60 -31.94 27.93
C LEU A 505 6.25 -30.57 28.15
N VAL A 506 5.93 -29.90 29.25
CA VAL A 506 6.60 -28.64 29.61
C VAL A 506 8.11 -28.86 29.83
N GLN A 507 8.49 -29.95 30.48
CA GLN A 507 9.90 -30.28 30.67
C GLN A 507 10.58 -30.72 29.37
N ALA A 508 9.86 -31.43 28.50
CA ALA A 508 10.37 -31.93 27.23
C ALA A 508 10.58 -30.81 26.20
N PHE A 509 9.67 -29.83 26.11
CA PHE A 509 9.75 -28.72 25.16
C PHE A 509 10.72 -27.63 25.64
N LYS A 510 12.02 -27.93 25.65
CA LYS A 510 13.04 -27.00 26.13
C LYS A 510 13.08 -25.72 25.28
N PRO A 511 13.11 -24.52 25.88
CA PRO A 511 13.27 -23.26 25.15
C PRO A 511 14.58 -23.20 24.33
N ASP A 512 15.58 -24.00 24.70
CA ASP A 512 16.82 -24.23 23.94
C ASP A 512 16.56 -24.68 22.50
N TYR A 513 15.46 -25.39 22.25
CA TYR A 513 15.08 -25.85 20.90
C TYR A 513 14.48 -24.75 20.02
N VAL A 514 14.37 -23.52 20.52
CA VAL A 514 13.94 -22.34 19.75
C VAL A 514 15.10 -21.37 19.54
N ALA A 515 16.07 -21.34 20.45
CA ALA A 515 17.18 -20.38 20.41
C ALA A 515 17.98 -20.39 19.10
N PRO A 516 18.27 -21.54 18.44
CA PRO A 516 19.05 -21.57 17.20
C PRO A 516 18.52 -20.68 16.09
N ILE A 517 17.21 -20.75 15.79
CA ILE A 517 16.63 -19.88 14.76
C ILE A 517 16.64 -18.42 15.18
N VAL A 518 16.35 -18.12 16.45
CA VAL A 518 16.38 -16.74 16.95
C VAL A 518 17.79 -16.13 16.83
N MET A 519 18.84 -16.89 17.13
CA MET A 519 20.22 -16.44 16.95
C MET A 519 20.54 -16.21 15.46
N LEU A 520 20.10 -17.10 14.55
CA LEU A 520 20.26 -16.86 13.11
C LEU A 520 19.58 -15.58 12.65
N LEU A 521 18.34 -15.33 13.10
CA LEU A 521 17.60 -14.11 12.80
C LEU A 521 18.28 -12.83 13.34
N CYS A 522 19.11 -12.97 14.38
CA CYS A 522 19.92 -11.91 14.95
C CYS A 522 21.27 -11.71 14.24
N SER A 523 21.61 -12.51 13.23
CA SER A 523 22.94 -12.57 12.63
C SER A 523 23.04 -12.00 11.22
N ASP A 524 24.27 -11.74 10.79
CA ASP A 524 24.61 -11.40 9.40
C ASP A 524 24.64 -12.62 8.47
N LYS A 525 24.54 -13.83 9.04
CA LYS A 525 24.60 -15.10 8.30
C LYS A 525 23.23 -15.57 7.81
N LEU A 526 22.14 -14.88 8.19
CA LEU A 526 20.79 -15.22 7.76
C LEU A 526 20.68 -15.16 6.22
N PRO A 527 20.31 -16.26 5.54
CA PRO A 527 20.23 -16.26 4.08
C PRO A 527 19.14 -15.35 3.54
N ALA A 528 19.39 -14.76 2.38
CA ALA A 528 18.44 -13.85 1.71
C ALA A 528 17.17 -14.60 1.24
N PRO A 529 15.99 -13.92 1.24
CA PRO A 529 15.75 -12.61 1.83
C PRO A 529 15.86 -12.65 3.35
N GLY A 530 16.58 -11.69 3.94
CA GLY A 530 16.94 -11.70 5.37
C GLY A 530 15.96 -10.96 6.29
N THR A 531 14.82 -10.49 5.79
CA THR A 531 13.89 -9.63 6.56
C THR A 531 12.44 -9.84 6.12
N GLY A 532 11.49 -9.48 6.99
CA GLY A 532 10.04 -9.52 6.72
C GLY A 532 9.41 -10.91 6.83
N ARG A 533 10.14 -11.90 7.35
CA ARG A 533 9.74 -13.31 7.33
C ARG A 533 9.10 -13.75 8.64
N LEU A 534 8.31 -14.81 8.54
CA LEU A 534 7.60 -15.45 9.64
C LEU A 534 8.08 -16.90 9.76
N PHE A 535 8.52 -17.27 10.95
CA PHE A 535 8.97 -18.62 11.24
C PHE A 535 8.17 -19.24 12.38
N GLU A 536 8.05 -20.56 12.37
CA GLU A 536 7.57 -21.38 13.48
C GLU A 536 8.70 -22.32 13.92
N SER A 537 8.88 -22.51 15.24
CA SER A 537 9.97 -23.35 15.74
C SER A 537 9.74 -23.89 17.13
N GLY A 538 10.26 -25.09 17.38
CA GLY A 538 10.25 -25.83 18.64
C GLY A 538 10.70 -27.28 18.39
N SER A 539 11.04 -28.04 19.43
CA SER A 539 11.32 -29.48 19.32
C SER A 539 12.42 -29.90 18.32
N GLY A 540 13.41 -29.05 18.01
CA GLY A 540 14.43 -29.33 16.98
C GLY A 540 13.98 -29.02 15.55
N TRP A 541 12.78 -28.44 15.40
CA TRP A 541 12.17 -28.11 14.12
C TRP A 541 12.10 -26.61 13.89
N ALA A 542 12.26 -26.20 12.63
CA ALA A 542 12.04 -24.84 12.18
C ALA A 542 11.45 -24.80 10.76
N ALA A 543 10.43 -23.99 10.55
CA ALA A 543 9.78 -23.79 9.27
C ALA A 543 9.46 -22.32 9.01
N GLU A 544 9.33 -21.97 7.74
CA GLU A 544 8.78 -20.69 7.31
C GLU A 544 7.29 -20.80 6.99
N THR A 545 6.54 -19.75 7.33
CA THR A 545 5.11 -19.62 7.03
C THR A 545 4.86 -18.38 6.17
N ARG A 546 4.08 -18.52 5.09
CA ARG A 546 3.71 -17.45 4.15
C ARG A 546 2.22 -17.49 3.80
N TRP A 547 1.79 -16.51 2.99
CA TRP A 547 0.46 -16.52 2.39
C TRP A 547 0.44 -17.34 1.09
N GLN A 548 -0.62 -18.12 0.91
CA GLN A 548 -1.05 -18.65 -0.37
C GLN A 548 -2.42 -18.06 -0.70
N ARG A 549 -2.62 -17.65 -1.95
CA ARG A 549 -3.87 -17.10 -2.48
C ARG A 549 -4.39 -18.01 -3.59
N THR A 550 -5.70 -18.21 -3.67
CA THR A 550 -6.31 -18.89 -4.83
C THR A 550 -6.09 -18.09 -6.11
N GLY A 551 -6.30 -18.71 -7.28
CA GLY A 551 -6.39 -17.94 -8.53
C GLY A 551 -7.56 -16.94 -8.53
N GLY A 552 -8.52 -17.13 -7.64
CA GLY A 552 -9.71 -16.30 -7.50
C GLY A 552 -10.61 -16.35 -8.73
N TRP A 553 -11.51 -15.38 -8.83
CA TRP A 553 -12.33 -15.17 -10.01
C TRP A 553 -12.50 -13.67 -10.29
N GLY A 554 -12.39 -13.31 -11.56
CA GLY A 554 -12.65 -11.97 -12.07
C GLY A 554 -14.05 -11.87 -12.67
N PHE A 555 -14.85 -10.95 -12.16
CA PHE A 555 -16.18 -10.61 -12.64
C PHE A 555 -16.11 -9.40 -13.58
N PRO A 556 -16.93 -9.37 -14.64
CA PRO A 556 -16.95 -8.24 -15.56
C PRO A 556 -17.26 -6.91 -14.88
N VAL A 557 -16.46 -5.88 -15.15
CA VAL A 557 -16.57 -4.57 -14.48
C VAL A 557 -17.64 -3.67 -15.09
N ASP A 558 -18.11 -3.98 -16.31
CA ASP A 558 -19.14 -3.27 -17.06
C ASP A 558 -20.56 -3.79 -16.79
N LYS A 559 -20.69 -4.82 -15.95
CA LYS A 559 -21.97 -5.35 -15.47
C LYS A 559 -22.07 -5.12 -13.96
N GLU A 560 -23.29 -5.00 -13.46
CA GLU A 560 -23.54 -5.13 -12.03
C GLU A 560 -23.00 -6.49 -11.54
N PHE A 561 -22.12 -6.47 -10.55
CA PHE A 561 -21.59 -7.65 -9.89
C PHE A 561 -22.44 -7.94 -8.65
N THR A 562 -23.19 -9.03 -8.65
CA THR A 562 -24.13 -9.37 -7.57
C THR A 562 -23.63 -10.54 -6.69
N PRO A 563 -24.16 -10.70 -5.46
CA PRO A 563 -23.87 -11.88 -4.62
C PRO A 563 -24.21 -13.21 -5.29
N GLU A 564 -25.28 -13.24 -6.10
CA GLU A 564 -25.71 -14.43 -6.83
C GLU A 564 -24.73 -14.79 -7.94
N ASP A 565 -24.18 -13.78 -8.65
CA ASP A 565 -23.09 -14.00 -9.61
C ASP A 565 -21.85 -14.60 -8.90
N LEU A 566 -21.53 -14.14 -7.69
CA LEU A 566 -20.44 -14.69 -6.88
C LEU A 566 -20.70 -16.14 -6.46
N LEU A 567 -21.90 -16.46 -5.98
CA LEU A 567 -22.29 -17.83 -5.60
C LEU A 567 -22.13 -18.81 -6.76
N ALA A 568 -22.48 -18.40 -7.98
CA ALA A 568 -22.30 -19.22 -9.18
C ALA A 568 -20.82 -19.55 -9.51
N LYS A 569 -19.86 -18.87 -8.87
CA LYS A 569 -18.42 -19.09 -9.00
C LYS A 569 -17.72 -19.37 -7.67
N TRP A 570 -18.47 -19.65 -6.61
CA TRP A 570 -17.95 -19.75 -5.25
C TRP A 570 -16.87 -20.81 -5.10
N ASP A 571 -17.09 -21.99 -5.68
CA ASP A 571 -16.09 -23.07 -5.68
C ASP A 571 -14.79 -22.61 -6.32
N LYS A 572 -14.85 -21.90 -7.45
CA LYS A 572 -13.66 -21.38 -8.16
C LYS A 572 -12.93 -20.26 -7.43
N VAL A 573 -13.65 -19.46 -6.64
CA VAL A 573 -13.03 -18.42 -5.79
C VAL A 573 -12.23 -19.05 -4.65
N ARG A 574 -12.69 -20.20 -4.14
CA ARG A 574 -12.11 -20.90 -2.97
C ARG A 574 -11.13 -22.03 -3.33
N ASP A 575 -11.01 -22.37 -4.61
CA ASP A 575 -10.18 -23.47 -5.10
C ASP A 575 -8.70 -23.11 -5.09
N PHE A 576 -7.92 -23.79 -4.25
CA PHE A 576 -6.46 -23.66 -4.20
C PHE A 576 -5.74 -24.66 -5.11
N ASP A 577 -6.45 -25.67 -5.61
CA ASP A 577 -5.86 -26.87 -6.22
C ASP A 577 -6.08 -26.89 -7.75
N ASP A 578 -6.66 -25.84 -8.33
CA ASP A 578 -6.87 -25.69 -9.78
C ASP A 578 -5.64 -25.23 -10.57
N GLY A 579 -4.46 -25.23 -9.94
CA GLY A 579 -3.19 -24.85 -10.56
C GLY A 579 -2.96 -23.34 -10.72
N ARG A 580 -3.85 -22.48 -10.21
CA ARG A 580 -3.73 -21.01 -10.28
C ARG A 580 -3.34 -20.34 -8.96
N ALA A 581 -2.99 -21.11 -7.94
CA ALA A 581 -2.59 -20.56 -6.65
C ALA A 581 -1.31 -19.70 -6.76
N GLU A 582 -1.27 -18.61 -6.01
CA GLU A 582 -0.20 -17.62 -6.01
C GLU A 582 0.30 -17.33 -4.60
N TYR A 583 1.47 -16.69 -4.50
CA TYR A 583 2.15 -16.43 -3.24
C TYR A 583 2.57 -14.96 -3.13
N PRO A 584 1.58 -14.03 -3.07
CA PRO A 584 1.86 -12.60 -3.05
C PRO A 584 2.75 -12.23 -1.85
N LYS A 585 3.79 -11.44 -2.11
CA LYS A 585 4.79 -11.01 -1.12
C LYS A 585 4.67 -9.54 -0.74
N SER A 586 3.88 -8.77 -1.47
CA SER A 586 3.73 -7.33 -1.30
C SER A 586 2.29 -6.88 -1.55
N ALA A 587 1.93 -5.69 -1.05
CA ALA A 587 0.64 -5.07 -1.34
C ALA A 587 0.45 -4.77 -2.84
N GLN A 588 1.55 -4.58 -3.59
CA GLN A 588 1.53 -4.40 -5.03
C GLN A 588 1.12 -5.68 -5.76
N GLU A 589 1.78 -6.81 -5.48
CA GLU A 589 1.43 -8.14 -6.06
C GLU A 589 0.00 -8.56 -5.72
N SER A 590 -0.48 -8.19 -4.53
CA SER A 590 -1.87 -8.37 -4.13
C SER A 590 -2.83 -7.64 -5.09
N THR A 591 -2.53 -6.38 -5.40
CA THR A 591 -3.38 -5.49 -6.20
C THR A 591 -3.32 -5.79 -7.71
N GLU A 592 -2.27 -6.45 -8.20
CA GLU A 592 -2.09 -6.76 -9.63
C GLU A 592 -3.28 -7.48 -10.27
N LYS A 593 -3.84 -8.50 -9.60
CA LYS A 593 -5.01 -9.24 -10.13
C LYS A 593 -6.27 -8.40 -10.17
N ILE A 594 -6.43 -7.55 -9.17
CA ILE A 594 -7.56 -6.63 -9.07
C ILE A 594 -7.48 -5.62 -10.22
N MET A 595 -6.30 -5.06 -10.49
CA MET A 595 -6.09 -4.14 -11.61
C MET A 595 -6.17 -4.86 -12.97
N ALA A 596 -5.69 -6.10 -13.09
CA ALA A 596 -5.82 -6.89 -14.30
C ALA A 596 -7.30 -7.15 -14.67
N ASN A 597 -8.19 -7.21 -13.67
CA ASN A 597 -9.62 -7.37 -13.89
C ASN A 597 -10.31 -6.10 -14.40
N ALA A 598 -9.67 -4.92 -14.34
CA ALA A 598 -10.24 -3.67 -14.86
C ALA A 598 -10.63 -3.75 -16.36
N ASN A 599 -9.98 -4.63 -17.13
CA ASN A 599 -10.27 -4.87 -18.54
C ASN A 599 -11.20 -6.08 -18.79
N ASN A 600 -11.76 -6.67 -17.73
CA ASN A 600 -12.71 -7.77 -17.85
C ASN A 600 -14.11 -7.21 -18.09
N LYS A 601 -14.64 -7.35 -19.30
CA LYS A 601 -15.96 -6.86 -19.71
C LYS A 601 -16.76 -7.99 -20.36
N VAL A 602 -18.09 -8.04 -20.16
CA VAL A 602 -18.96 -9.17 -20.59
C VAL A 602 -18.79 -9.47 -22.09
N ASN A 603 -18.62 -8.41 -22.88
CA ASN A 603 -18.33 -8.51 -24.31
C ASN A 603 -16.83 -8.69 -24.59
N LYS A 604 -16.21 -9.74 -24.05
CA LYS A 604 -14.86 -10.17 -24.48
C LYS A 604 -14.84 -10.96 -25.80
N GLY A 605 -15.97 -10.99 -26.50
CA GLY A 605 -16.15 -11.67 -27.78
C GLY A 605 -17.14 -10.96 -28.68
N LYS A 606 -16.93 -9.66 -28.94
CA LYS A 606 -17.25 -8.93 -30.17
C LYS A 606 -16.79 -7.47 -30.02
N SER A 607 -15.49 -7.27 -29.85
CA SER A 607 -14.84 -6.12 -30.49
C SER A 607 -14.26 -6.55 -31.84
N SER A 608 -15.01 -7.36 -32.58
CA SER A 608 -15.29 -6.94 -33.95
C SER A 608 -16.25 -5.75 -33.86
N GLY A 609 -15.78 -4.63 -33.30
CA GLY A 609 -16.16 -3.39 -33.91
C GLY A 609 -15.64 -3.57 -35.32
N GLY A 610 -16.52 -3.92 -36.26
CA GLY A 610 -16.19 -3.66 -37.65
C GLY A 610 -15.72 -2.22 -37.71
N GLU A 611 -14.91 -1.88 -38.71
CA GLU A 611 -14.32 -0.55 -38.90
C GLU A 611 -15.26 0.64 -38.58
N GLY A 612 -16.59 0.48 -38.59
CA GLY A 612 -17.58 1.47 -38.15
C GLY A 612 -17.74 1.78 -36.64
N ASP A 613 -17.49 0.88 -35.67
CA ASP A 613 -17.85 1.12 -34.25
C ASP A 613 -16.91 2.13 -33.55
N TYR A 614 -15.60 2.01 -33.75
CA TYR A 614 -14.64 2.99 -33.21
C TYR A 614 -14.78 4.35 -33.89
N VAL A 615 -15.05 4.36 -35.19
CA VAL A 615 -15.28 5.60 -35.94
C VAL A 615 -16.47 6.35 -35.35
N GLN A 616 -17.57 5.68 -35.00
CA GLN A 616 -18.70 6.33 -34.34
C GLN A 616 -18.33 6.92 -32.97
N LYS A 617 -17.67 6.15 -32.11
CA LYS A 617 -17.24 6.64 -30.78
C LYS A 617 -16.27 7.81 -30.86
N ILE A 618 -15.37 7.80 -31.84
CA ILE A 618 -14.50 8.94 -32.14
C ILE A 618 -15.36 10.16 -32.51
N GLN A 619 -16.37 10.01 -33.37
CA GLN A 619 -17.27 11.12 -33.73
C GLN A 619 -18.07 11.66 -32.55
N GLU A 620 -18.46 10.81 -31.60
CA GLU A 620 -19.13 11.23 -30.36
C GLU A 620 -18.16 11.97 -29.44
N ALA A 621 -16.96 11.44 -29.21
CA ALA A 621 -15.95 12.07 -28.36
C ALA A 621 -15.43 13.39 -28.93
N LEU A 622 -15.33 13.55 -30.26
CA LEU A 622 -15.00 14.82 -30.91
C LEU A 622 -16.01 15.93 -30.61
N LYS A 623 -17.27 15.56 -30.29
CA LYS A 623 -18.36 16.49 -29.94
C LYS A 623 -18.49 16.71 -28.43
N ALA A 624 -17.87 15.87 -27.61
CA ALA A 624 -17.95 15.95 -26.16
C ALA A 624 -17.32 17.26 -25.63
N LYS A 625 -17.88 17.77 -24.53
CA LYS A 625 -17.42 18.98 -23.85
C LYS A 625 -17.02 18.64 -22.42
N ALA A 626 -15.86 19.11 -21.99
CA ALA A 626 -15.42 18.96 -20.60
C ALA A 626 -16.18 19.93 -19.70
N ASP A 627 -16.46 19.50 -18.47
CA ASP A 627 -17.04 20.36 -17.43
C ASP A 627 -16.04 21.41 -16.90
N GLY A 628 -14.75 21.20 -17.16
CA GLY A 628 -13.65 22.06 -16.72
C GLY A 628 -13.01 21.57 -15.43
N THR A 629 -11.71 21.74 -15.31
CA THR A 629 -10.96 21.36 -14.11
C THR A 629 -10.18 22.55 -13.57
N ASP A 630 -10.42 22.87 -12.29
CA ASP A 630 -9.73 23.95 -11.61
C ASP A 630 -8.22 23.68 -11.51
N TYR A 631 -7.42 24.71 -11.76
CA TYR A 631 -5.98 24.71 -11.55
C TYR A 631 -5.55 26.08 -11.02
N SER A 632 -4.80 26.13 -9.92
CA SER A 632 -4.32 27.39 -9.36
C SER A 632 -2.81 27.33 -9.21
N TYR A 633 -2.15 28.47 -9.41
CA TYR A 633 -0.71 28.60 -9.18
C TYR A 633 -0.37 29.98 -8.63
N ASP A 634 0.73 30.03 -7.90
CA ASP A 634 1.34 31.25 -7.36
C ASP A 634 2.84 31.31 -7.74
N GLU A 635 3.56 32.29 -7.20
CA GLU A 635 4.98 32.49 -7.45
C GLU A 635 5.84 31.26 -7.10
N LYS A 636 5.45 30.47 -6.10
CA LYS A 636 6.21 29.28 -5.68
C LYS A 636 6.12 28.21 -6.76
N ASP A 637 4.95 28.01 -7.36
CA ASP A 637 4.77 27.04 -8.44
C ASP A 637 5.56 27.44 -9.69
N ILE A 638 5.61 28.74 -9.99
CA ILE A 638 6.42 29.31 -11.09
C ILE A 638 7.90 29.08 -10.83
N ILE A 639 8.42 29.42 -9.64
CA ILE A 639 9.82 29.21 -9.28
C ILE A 639 10.17 27.72 -9.33
N LEU A 640 9.29 26.85 -8.82
CA LEU A 640 9.48 25.40 -8.85
C LEU A 640 9.58 24.87 -10.28
N TYR A 641 8.70 25.31 -11.18
CA TYR A 641 8.76 24.96 -12.58
C TYR A 641 10.05 25.46 -13.24
N ASN A 642 10.41 26.73 -13.03
CA ASN A 642 11.60 27.36 -13.60
C ASN A 642 12.88 26.63 -13.16
N LEU A 643 13.00 26.27 -11.88
CA LEU A 643 14.09 25.42 -11.36
C LEU A 643 14.06 24.01 -12.00
N GLY A 644 12.86 23.45 -12.16
CA GLY A 644 12.63 22.15 -12.81
C GLY A 644 13.08 22.11 -14.28
N ILE A 645 13.13 23.25 -14.97
CA ILE A 645 13.67 23.40 -16.33
C ILE A 645 15.06 24.06 -16.33
N GLY A 646 15.77 23.97 -15.21
CA GLY A 646 17.19 24.28 -15.10
C GLY A 646 17.53 25.76 -14.89
N ALA A 647 16.58 26.62 -14.57
CA ALA A 647 16.88 27.98 -14.10
C ALA A 647 17.83 27.91 -12.88
N LYS A 648 18.75 28.86 -12.80
CA LYS A 648 19.79 28.91 -11.76
C LYS A 648 19.46 30.00 -10.75
N ARG A 649 20.12 29.94 -9.59
CA ARG A 649 20.05 31.00 -8.57
C ARG A 649 20.41 32.41 -9.09
N SER A 650 21.12 32.49 -10.21
CA SER A 650 21.51 33.74 -10.86
C SER A 650 20.43 34.31 -11.77
N ASP A 651 19.45 33.51 -12.18
CA ASP A 651 18.36 33.92 -13.06
C ASP A 651 17.25 34.56 -12.23
N LEU A 652 17.56 35.66 -11.52
CA LEU A 652 16.67 36.25 -10.51
C LEU A 652 15.27 36.58 -11.05
N HIS A 653 15.16 37.01 -12.31
CA HIS A 653 13.90 37.24 -13.01
C HIS A 653 13.03 35.97 -13.21
N LEU A 654 13.55 34.78 -12.92
CA LEU A 654 12.82 33.49 -12.97
C LEU A 654 12.70 32.81 -11.61
N VAL A 655 13.55 33.14 -10.63
CA VAL A 655 13.64 32.41 -9.36
C VAL A 655 13.45 33.27 -8.12
N TYR A 656 13.17 34.56 -8.28
CA TYR A 656 12.95 35.49 -7.18
C TYR A 656 11.74 36.38 -7.45
N GLU A 657 10.69 36.17 -6.67
CA GLU A 657 9.38 36.82 -6.79
C GLU A 657 9.40 38.34 -6.58
N ASN A 658 10.40 38.88 -5.86
CA ASN A 658 10.55 40.33 -5.67
C ASN A 658 11.52 40.98 -6.68
N ASN A 659 11.97 40.24 -7.70
CA ASN A 659 12.66 40.87 -8.82
C ASN A 659 11.66 41.67 -9.65
N ASP A 660 11.99 42.91 -10.03
CA ASP A 660 11.10 43.78 -10.81
C ASP A 660 10.69 43.18 -12.17
N ASP A 661 11.48 42.23 -12.70
CA ASP A 661 11.25 41.53 -13.96
C ASP A 661 10.81 40.06 -13.77
N PHE A 662 10.31 39.68 -12.57
CA PHE A 662 9.87 38.31 -12.28
C PHE A 662 8.79 37.87 -13.28
N GLN A 663 9.03 36.74 -13.96
CA GLN A 663 8.16 36.28 -15.05
C GLN A 663 8.02 34.77 -15.13
N VAL A 664 6.94 34.35 -15.77
CA VAL A 664 6.66 32.96 -16.10
C VAL A 664 7.32 32.58 -17.42
N VAL A 665 8.14 31.52 -17.45
CA VAL A 665 8.61 30.96 -18.72
C VAL A 665 7.39 30.43 -19.49
N PRO A 666 7.11 30.88 -20.73
CA PRO A 666 5.83 30.61 -21.37
C PRO A 666 5.45 29.13 -21.51
N THR A 667 6.44 28.24 -21.56
CA THR A 667 6.21 26.78 -21.59
C THR A 667 5.48 26.25 -20.36
N PHE A 668 5.34 27.01 -19.26
CA PHE A 668 4.51 26.64 -18.12
C PHE A 668 3.06 26.34 -18.50
N GLY A 669 2.54 26.90 -19.60
CA GLY A 669 1.16 26.66 -20.07
C GLY A 669 0.79 25.20 -20.37
N ILE A 670 1.77 24.28 -20.42
CA ILE A 670 1.54 22.82 -20.51
C ILE A 670 1.24 22.15 -19.15
N ILE A 671 1.41 22.86 -18.04
CA ILE A 671 1.23 22.31 -16.69
C ILE A 671 -0.24 22.16 -16.30
N PRO A 672 -1.12 23.19 -16.46
CA PRO A 672 -2.53 23.08 -16.07
C PRO A 672 -3.28 21.85 -16.64
N PRO A 673 -3.04 21.41 -17.89
CA PRO A 673 -3.69 20.22 -18.45
C PRO A 673 -3.43 18.88 -17.72
N PHE A 674 -2.36 18.73 -16.92
CA PHE A 674 -1.99 17.41 -16.37
C PHE A 674 -3.03 16.79 -15.44
N ASN A 675 -3.78 17.62 -14.72
CA ASN A 675 -4.84 17.15 -13.81
C ASN A 675 -6.24 17.32 -14.41
N ALA A 676 -6.35 17.72 -15.69
CA ALA A 676 -7.61 18.05 -16.30
C ALA A 676 -8.40 16.79 -16.71
N VAL A 677 -9.69 16.76 -16.37
CA VAL A 677 -10.56 15.61 -16.62
C VAL A 677 -11.14 15.70 -18.04
N ALA A 678 -10.77 14.74 -18.89
CA ALA A 678 -11.30 14.63 -20.25
C ALA A 678 -12.71 14.00 -20.26
N PRO A 679 -13.63 14.48 -21.12
CA PRO A 679 -14.99 13.92 -21.25
C PRO A 679 -15.03 12.66 -22.12
N PHE A 680 -13.88 12.00 -22.32
CA PHE A 680 -13.72 10.81 -23.15
C PHE A 680 -12.57 9.94 -22.62
N SER A 681 -12.61 8.65 -22.93
CA SER A 681 -11.55 7.70 -22.59
C SER A 681 -10.85 7.21 -23.85
N LEU A 682 -9.52 7.39 -23.95
CA LEU A 682 -8.74 6.88 -25.10
C LEU A 682 -8.88 5.36 -25.28
N ALA A 683 -9.14 4.62 -24.20
CA ALA A 683 -9.36 3.17 -24.27
C ALA A 683 -10.63 2.76 -25.01
N GLU A 684 -11.60 3.68 -25.14
CA GLU A 684 -12.86 3.43 -25.86
C GLU A 684 -12.79 3.87 -27.33
N LEU A 685 -11.80 4.68 -27.67
CA LEU A 685 -11.65 5.27 -29.00
C LEU A 685 -10.77 4.46 -29.95
N MET A 686 -10.04 3.47 -29.42
CA MET A 686 -9.14 2.64 -30.20
C MET A 686 -9.00 1.23 -29.61
N PRO A 687 -8.71 0.21 -30.42
CA PRO A 687 -8.49 -1.15 -29.95
C PRO A 687 -7.19 -1.27 -29.13
N ASN A 688 -7.14 -2.25 -28.24
CA ASN A 688 -5.91 -2.67 -27.54
C ASN A 688 -5.13 -1.52 -26.85
N PHE A 689 -5.82 -0.45 -26.45
CA PHE A 689 -5.17 0.69 -25.79
C PHE A 689 -4.46 0.23 -24.51
N SER A 690 -3.19 0.61 -24.38
CA SER A 690 -2.40 0.41 -23.18
C SER A 690 -1.63 1.68 -22.87
N PRO A 691 -1.78 2.27 -21.66
CA PRO A 691 -0.97 3.40 -21.24
C PRO A 691 0.54 3.14 -21.33
N MET A 692 0.98 1.90 -21.15
CA MET A 692 2.39 1.51 -21.22
C MET A 692 2.96 1.56 -22.65
N MET A 693 2.09 1.56 -23.66
CA MET A 693 2.47 1.62 -25.07
C MET A 693 2.36 3.03 -25.67
N LEU A 694 1.93 3.99 -24.84
CA LEU A 694 1.77 5.40 -25.20
C LEU A 694 3.12 6.11 -25.15
N LEU A 695 3.49 6.74 -26.26
CA LEU A 695 4.64 7.63 -26.34
C LEU A 695 4.15 9.05 -26.62
N HIS A 696 4.56 10.01 -25.79
CA HIS A 696 4.29 11.42 -26.03
C HIS A 696 5.17 11.91 -27.20
N GLY A 697 4.57 12.12 -28.36
CA GLY A 697 5.27 12.29 -29.63
C GLY A 697 5.49 13.75 -30.03
N GLU A 698 4.47 14.60 -29.90
CA GLU A 698 4.53 16.02 -30.25
C GLU A 698 3.80 16.87 -29.22
N GLN A 699 4.25 18.11 -29.05
CA GLN A 699 3.62 19.11 -28.20
C GLN A 699 3.53 20.44 -28.94
N TYR A 700 2.34 21.05 -28.89
CA TYR A 700 2.10 22.43 -29.28
C TYR A 700 1.59 23.22 -28.07
N LEU A 701 2.01 24.47 -27.96
CA LEU A 701 1.52 25.43 -26.98
C LEU A 701 1.37 26.79 -27.63
N GLU A 702 0.25 27.44 -27.37
CA GLU A 702 -0.09 28.80 -27.73
C GLU A 702 -0.41 29.59 -26.45
N ILE A 703 0.17 30.79 -26.36
CA ILE A 703 -0.05 31.73 -25.27
C ILE A 703 -1.06 32.77 -25.76
N ARG A 704 -2.24 32.80 -25.13
CA ARG A 704 -3.36 33.64 -25.55
C ARG A 704 -3.51 34.92 -24.72
N GLN A 705 -2.80 35.00 -23.59
CA GLN A 705 -2.75 36.18 -22.75
C GLN A 705 -1.30 36.58 -22.42
N PHE A 706 -0.98 37.86 -22.66
CA PHE A 706 0.29 38.48 -22.27
C PHE A 706 0.06 39.77 -21.45
N PRO A 707 0.90 40.05 -20.44
CA PRO A 707 1.87 39.13 -19.85
C PRO A 707 1.17 37.93 -19.20
N ILE A 708 1.88 36.81 -19.08
CA ILE A 708 1.37 35.64 -18.36
C ILE A 708 1.34 36.03 -16.87
N PRO A 709 0.19 35.88 -16.18
CA PRO A 709 0.12 36.19 -14.75
C PRO A 709 1.13 35.36 -13.95
N THR A 710 1.77 35.95 -12.95
CA THR A 710 2.66 35.23 -12.02
C THR A 710 1.90 34.45 -10.94
N GLU A 711 0.61 34.71 -10.82
CA GLU A 711 -0.37 33.95 -10.04
C GLU A 711 -1.70 33.94 -10.80
N ALA A 712 -2.44 32.82 -10.78
CA ALA A 712 -3.79 32.77 -11.35
C ALA A 712 -4.62 31.61 -10.80
N ASN A 713 -5.95 31.78 -10.86
CA ASN A 713 -6.91 30.69 -10.76
C ASN A 713 -7.44 30.41 -12.16
N LEU A 714 -7.23 29.21 -12.66
CA LEU A 714 -7.53 28.78 -14.01
C LEU A 714 -8.55 27.63 -14.02
N VAL A 715 -9.18 27.41 -15.18
CA VAL A 715 -9.98 26.22 -15.49
C VAL A 715 -9.52 25.64 -16.82
N ALA A 716 -9.18 24.35 -16.84
CA ALA A 716 -8.72 23.63 -18.03
C ALA A 716 -9.85 22.80 -18.65
N TYR A 717 -10.06 22.95 -19.96
CA TYR A 717 -11.09 22.28 -20.75
C TYR A 717 -10.45 21.40 -21.82
N PRO A 718 -10.10 20.13 -21.50
CA PRO A 718 -9.56 19.18 -22.46
C PRO A 718 -10.63 18.74 -23.47
N LYS A 719 -10.22 18.53 -24.71
CA LYS A 719 -11.06 18.10 -25.82
C LYS A 719 -10.29 17.17 -26.75
N LEU A 720 -10.97 16.17 -27.28
CA LEU A 720 -10.42 15.34 -28.34
C LEU A 720 -10.33 16.17 -29.62
N VAL A 721 -9.13 16.32 -30.16
CA VAL A 721 -8.90 17.05 -31.41
C VAL A 721 -8.95 16.08 -32.58
N GLU A 722 -8.26 14.94 -32.47
CA GLU A 722 -8.18 13.97 -33.56
C GLU A 722 -7.73 12.59 -33.07
N ILE A 723 -8.19 11.53 -33.73
CA ILE A 723 -7.61 10.19 -33.68
C ILE A 723 -7.24 9.77 -35.11
N VAL A 724 -6.00 9.31 -35.32
CA VAL A 724 -5.50 8.83 -36.62
C VAL A 724 -5.16 7.35 -36.54
N ASP A 725 -5.66 6.55 -37.47
CA ASP A 725 -5.35 5.13 -37.60
C ASP A 725 -4.09 4.91 -38.46
N LYS A 726 -3.00 4.45 -37.83
CA LYS A 726 -1.75 4.08 -38.50
C LYS A 726 -1.63 2.58 -38.77
N LYS A 727 -2.75 1.85 -38.82
CA LYS A 727 -2.90 0.39 -38.99
C LYS A 727 -2.32 -0.44 -37.85
N LYS A 728 -1.06 -0.21 -37.48
CA LYS A 728 -0.36 -0.88 -36.38
C LYS A 728 -0.25 -0.02 -35.11
N ALA A 729 -0.76 1.19 -35.15
CA ALA A 729 -0.76 2.15 -34.05
C ALA A 729 -1.90 3.14 -34.23
N ALA A 730 -2.25 3.85 -33.16
CA ALA A 730 -3.10 5.04 -33.21
C ALA A 730 -2.27 6.29 -32.89
N VAL A 731 -2.67 7.43 -33.42
CA VAL A 731 -2.25 8.74 -32.92
C VAL A 731 -3.46 9.40 -32.28
N ALA A 732 -3.32 9.87 -31.05
CA ALA A 732 -4.35 10.64 -30.38
C ALA A 732 -3.86 12.06 -30.11
N VAL A 733 -4.67 13.05 -30.49
CA VAL A 733 -4.40 14.46 -30.25
C VAL A 733 -5.45 14.98 -29.28
N VAL A 734 -4.99 15.44 -28.12
CA VAL A 734 -5.83 16.09 -27.11
C VAL A 734 -5.43 17.55 -27.01
N GLY A 735 -6.41 18.42 -27.23
CA GLY A 735 -6.25 19.87 -27.11
C GLY A 735 -6.89 20.36 -25.83
N THR A 736 -6.25 21.27 -25.11
CA THR A 736 -6.77 21.84 -23.88
C THR A 736 -6.77 23.34 -23.96
N THR A 737 -7.95 23.95 -23.77
CA THR A 737 -8.07 25.40 -23.58
C THR A 737 -8.06 25.69 -22.08
N THR A 738 -7.20 26.58 -21.64
CA THR A 738 -7.07 26.96 -20.22
C THR A 738 -7.47 28.41 -20.05
N GLN A 739 -8.46 28.66 -19.21
CA GLN A 739 -9.09 29.97 -19.05
C GLN A 739 -8.87 30.53 -17.64
N ASP A 740 -8.79 31.84 -17.51
CA ASP A 740 -8.87 32.50 -16.20
C ASP A 740 -10.27 32.29 -15.61
N LYS A 741 -10.33 31.75 -14.39
CA LYS A 741 -11.57 31.32 -13.75
C LYS A 741 -12.55 32.47 -13.50
N LYS A 742 -12.04 33.69 -13.29
CA LYS A 742 -12.85 34.86 -12.97
C LYS A 742 -13.42 35.53 -14.23
N THR A 743 -12.60 35.64 -15.27
CA THR A 743 -12.92 36.41 -16.48
C THR A 743 -13.39 35.54 -17.64
N GLY A 744 -13.12 34.23 -17.60
CA GLY A 744 -13.39 33.29 -18.69
C GLY A 744 -12.49 33.50 -19.92
N LYS A 745 -11.46 34.33 -19.82
CA LYS A 745 -10.55 34.61 -20.93
C LYS A 745 -9.54 33.47 -21.10
N ASP A 746 -9.30 33.06 -22.33
CA ASP A 746 -8.26 32.08 -22.66
C ASP A 746 -6.87 32.61 -22.29
N VAL A 747 -6.14 31.84 -21.48
CA VAL A 747 -4.75 32.11 -21.08
C VAL A 747 -3.79 31.27 -21.93
N PHE A 748 -4.09 29.97 -22.07
CA PHE A 748 -3.30 29.03 -22.85
C PHE A 748 -4.18 28.17 -23.74
N TYR A 749 -3.60 27.71 -24.85
CA TYR A 749 -4.10 26.56 -25.60
C TYR A 749 -2.95 25.61 -25.88
N SER A 750 -3.11 24.32 -25.61
CA SER A 750 -2.07 23.33 -25.86
C SER A 750 -2.62 22.10 -26.57
N GLU A 751 -1.82 21.48 -27.44
CA GLU A 751 -2.12 20.16 -28.02
C GLU A 751 -1.01 19.16 -27.66
N SER A 752 -1.41 18.03 -27.09
CA SER A 752 -0.55 16.88 -26.82
C SER A 752 -0.87 15.78 -27.83
N THR A 753 0.16 15.31 -28.53
CA THR A 753 0.04 14.20 -29.48
C THR A 753 0.69 12.95 -28.90
N ALA A 754 -0.13 11.91 -28.70
CA ALA A 754 0.30 10.61 -28.24
C ALA A 754 0.34 9.60 -29.40
N PHE A 755 1.41 8.81 -29.49
CA PHE A 755 1.54 7.67 -30.40
C PHE A 755 1.37 6.37 -29.61
N ILE A 756 0.32 5.61 -29.90
CA ILE A 756 -0.08 4.42 -29.15
C ILE A 756 0.16 3.18 -30.00
N ARG A 757 1.22 2.42 -29.66
CA ARG A 757 1.63 1.22 -30.39
C ARG A 757 0.64 0.08 -30.17
N GLY A 758 0.29 -0.64 -31.24
CA GLY A 758 -0.60 -1.81 -31.18
C GLY A 758 -2.10 -1.47 -31.26
N SER A 759 -2.45 -0.19 -31.24
CA SER A 759 -3.85 0.29 -31.18
C SER A 759 -4.41 0.78 -32.51
N GLY A 760 -3.92 0.28 -33.64
CA GLY A 760 -4.42 0.62 -34.98
C GLY A 760 -5.38 -0.42 -35.57
N GLY A 761 -5.80 -0.21 -36.82
CA GLY A 761 -6.59 -1.16 -37.60
C GLY A 761 -8.09 -1.12 -37.28
N PHE A 762 -8.59 0.06 -36.94
CA PHE A 762 -9.98 0.32 -36.57
C PHE A 762 -10.75 1.10 -37.63
N GLY A 763 -10.14 1.39 -38.79
CA GLY A 763 -10.83 1.99 -39.95
C GLY A 763 -11.03 3.51 -39.85
N GLY A 764 -10.28 4.19 -38.96
CA GLY A 764 -10.29 5.65 -38.84
C GLY A 764 -9.48 6.36 -39.94
N ASN A 765 -9.45 7.69 -39.88
CA ASN A 765 -8.65 8.49 -40.81
C ASN A 765 -7.17 8.07 -40.75
N SER A 766 -6.56 7.82 -41.92
CA SER A 766 -5.15 7.36 -41.99
C SER A 766 -4.13 8.50 -41.98
N GLN A 767 -4.59 9.73 -42.24
CA GLN A 767 -3.81 10.96 -42.24
C GLN A 767 -4.40 11.92 -41.20
N GLY A 768 -3.53 12.65 -40.51
CA GLY A 768 -3.96 13.69 -39.59
C GLY A 768 -4.32 14.97 -40.35
N ALA A 769 -5.28 15.72 -39.84
CA ALA A 769 -5.69 17.00 -40.39
C ALA A 769 -4.58 18.05 -40.21
N ASP A 770 -4.44 18.96 -41.18
CA ASP A 770 -3.60 20.15 -41.02
C ASP A 770 -4.30 21.15 -40.08
N ARG A 771 -3.66 21.41 -38.94
CA ARG A 771 -4.10 22.36 -37.89
C ARG A 771 -3.18 23.58 -37.82
N GLY A 772 -2.51 23.90 -38.92
CA GLY A 772 -1.62 25.05 -39.02
C GLY A 772 -0.38 24.88 -38.15
N ASN A 773 -0.16 25.83 -37.23
CA ASN A 773 1.07 25.87 -36.43
C ASN A 773 1.26 24.65 -35.52
N ALA A 774 0.18 23.98 -35.10
CA ALA A 774 0.25 22.77 -34.28
C ALA A 774 0.83 21.56 -35.03
N THR A 775 0.63 21.49 -36.36
CA THR A 775 1.06 20.38 -37.23
C THR A 775 2.25 20.72 -38.13
N LYS A 776 2.66 22.00 -38.18
CA LYS A 776 3.80 22.47 -38.98
C LYS A 776 5.09 21.76 -38.58
N ILE A 777 5.90 21.38 -39.56
CA ILE A 777 7.24 20.81 -39.35
C ILE A 777 8.27 21.86 -39.72
N TYR A 778 8.99 22.37 -38.73
CA TYR A 778 10.04 23.36 -38.92
C TYR A 778 11.37 22.66 -39.20
N GLN A 779 11.87 22.79 -40.43
CA GLN A 779 13.17 22.21 -40.80
C GLN A 779 14.29 23.22 -40.54
N PRO A 780 15.38 22.84 -39.84
CA PRO A 780 16.56 23.68 -39.72
C PRO A 780 17.07 24.11 -41.11
N PRO A 781 17.38 25.41 -41.32
CA PRO A 781 17.92 25.87 -42.59
C PRO A 781 19.32 25.28 -42.82
N LYS A 782 19.74 25.16 -44.08
CA LYS A 782 21.06 24.62 -44.47
C LYS A 782 22.20 25.63 -44.24
N ARG A 783 22.28 26.19 -43.03
CA ARG A 783 23.30 27.13 -42.54
C ARG A 783 23.59 26.88 -41.07
N LYS A 784 24.68 27.44 -40.53
CA LYS A 784 25.00 27.31 -39.09
C LYS A 784 23.90 27.95 -38.22
N PRO A 785 23.63 27.42 -37.00
CA PRO A 785 22.74 28.05 -36.04
C PRO A 785 23.19 29.47 -35.69
N ASP A 786 22.23 30.35 -35.46
CA ASP A 786 22.50 31.72 -34.98
C ASP A 786 22.93 31.70 -33.51
N VAL A 787 22.31 30.82 -32.71
CA VAL A 787 22.64 30.62 -31.30
C VAL A 787 22.73 29.13 -31.01
N VAL A 788 23.74 28.75 -30.21
CA VAL A 788 23.91 27.40 -29.68
C VAL A 788 24.11 27.49 -28.17
N ILE A 789 23.21 26.90 -27.40
CA ILE A 789 23.31 26.83 -25.94
C ILE A 789 23.51 25.38 -25.51
N GLU A 790 24.54 25.14 -24.71
CA GLU A 790 24.73 23.87 -24.01
C GLU A 790 24.30 24.02 -22.55
N GLU A 791 23.39 23.16 -22.10
CA GLU A 791 22.95 23.13 -20.70
C GLU A 791 23.06 21.71 -20.16
N LYS A 792 23.89 21.55 -19.12
CA LYS A 792 24.00 20.28 -18.39
C LYS A 792 22.84 20.16 -17.41
N THR A 793 22.05 19.11 -17.56
CA THR A 793 20.99 18.77 -16.62
C THR A 793 21.58 18.18 -15.33
N THR A 794 20.88 18.27 -14.21
CA THR A 794 21.31 17.58 -12.98
C THR A 794 20.76 16.15 -12.92
N GLU A 795 21.32 15.29 -12.06
CA GLU A 795 20.77 13.95 -11.83
C GLU A 795 19.36 14.02 -11.22
N GLU A 796 19.09 15.05 -10.42
CA GLU A 796 17.80 15.30 -9.76
C GLU A 796 16.78 16.02 -10.66
N GLN A 797 17.15 16.39 -11.90
CA GLN A 797 16.33 17.27 -12.74
C GLN A 797 14.91 16.72 -12.96
N ALA A 798 14.80 15.41 -13.21
CA ALA A 798 13.51 14.73 -13.34
C ALA A 798 12.72 14.70 -12.02
N ALA A 799 13.41 14.55 -10.88
CA ALA A 799 12.82 14.52 -9.55
C ALA A 799 12.23 15.88 -9.13
N ILE A 800 12.83 16.97 -9.60
CA ILE A 800 12.34 18.34 -9.38
C ILE A 800 11.20 18.64 -10.35
N TYR A 801 11.41 18.45 -11.66
CA TYR A 801 10.41 18.79 -12.69
C TYR A 801 9.06 18.10 -12.48
N ARG A 802 9.07 16.83 -12.06
CA ARG A 802 7.82 16.09 -11.79
C ARG A 802 6.93 16.74 -10.72
N LEU A 803 7.51 17.58 -9.86
CA LEU A 803 6.74 18.25 -8.82
C LEU A 803 5.76 19.27 -9.39
N SER A 804 6.02 19.78 -10.59
CA SER A 804 5.19 20.78 -11.27
C SER A 804 3.91 20.22 -11.88
N GLY A 805 3.85 18.91 -12.21
CA GLY A 805 2.60 18.31 -12.72
C GLY A 805 2.70 16.84 -13.12
N ASP A 806 3.71 16.46 -13.92
CA ASP A 806 3.84 15.10 -14.43
C ASP A 806 4.42 14.16 -13.36
N ARG A 807 3.60 13.27 -12.80
CA ARG A 807 4.02 12.35 -11.72
C ARG A 807 4.43 10.96 -12.21
N ASN A 808 4.54 10.73 -13.53
CA ASN A 808 4.78 9.41 -14.11
C ASN A 808 6.04 8.73 -13.52
N PRO A 809 5.93 7.49 -12.97
CA PRO A 809 7.06 6.78 -12.37
C PRO A 809 8.23 6.49 -13.33
N LEU A 810 7.98 6.49 -14.64
CA LEU A 810 9.00 6.34 -15.70
C LEU A 810 10.21 7.29 -15.54
N HIS A 811 10.02 8.41 -14.86
CA HIS A 811 11.02 9.46 -14.70
C HIS A 811 11.75 9.43 -13.36
N ILE A 812 11.45 8.47 -12.47
CA ILE A 812 12.07 8.40 -11.14
C ILE A 812 12.32 6.98 -10.63
N ASP A 813 11.49 6.00 -11.01
CA ASP A 813 11.58 4.62 -10.53
C ASP A 813 12.31 3.74 -11.56
N PRO A 814 13.50 3.18 -11.23
CA PRO A 814 14.23 2.30 -12.12
C PRO A 814 13.45 1.05 -12.55
N GLU A 815 12.63 0.46 -11.67
CA GLU A 815 11.90 -0.77 -12.01
C GLU A 815 10.78 -0.46 -13.01
N PHE A 816 10.04 0.63 -12.80
CA PHE A 816 9.04 1.09 -13.76
C PHE A 816 9.66 1.49 -15.09
N SER A 817 10.83 2.12 -15.06
CA SER A 817 11.55 2.55 -16.27
C SER A 817 11.95 1.37 -17.16
N LYS A 818 12.36 0.26 -16.55
CA LYS A 818 12.67 -0.99 -17.26
C LYS A 818 11.46 -1.55 -18.01
N VAL A 819 10.27 -1.48 -17.41
CA VAL A 819 9.02 -1.90 -18.07
C VAL A 819 8.74 -1.05 -19.32
N GLY A 820 9.05 0.24 -19.27
CA GLY A 820 9.00 1.16 -20.42
C GLY A 820 10.09 0.92 -21.49
N GLY A 821 11.01 -0.03 -21.26
CA GLY A 821 12.13 -0.35 -22.16
C GLY A 821 13.39 0.50 -21.94
N TYR A 822 13.47 1.26 -20.85
CA TYR A 822 14.61 2.11 -20.53
C TYR A 822 15.48 1.50 -19.44
N LYS A 823 16.81 1.61 -19.57
CA LYS A 823 17.76 1.04 -18.61
C LYS A 823 17.78 1.80 -17.27
N VAL A 824 17.46 3.08 -17.32
CA VAL A 824 17.42 4.02 -16.19
C VAL A 824 16.24 4.97 -16.39
N PRO A 825 15.77 5.64 -15.33
CA PRO A 825 14.77 6.69 -15.46
C PRO A 825 15.23 7.80 -16.42
N ILE A 826 14.33 8.23 -17.29
CA ILE A 826 14.60 9.22 -18.33
C ILE A 826 14.06 10.58 -17.92
N LEU A 827 14.60 11.66 -18.47
CA LEU A 827 14.06 13.00 -18.29
C LEU A 827 12.74 13.15 -19.08
N HIS A 828 11.78 13.90 -18.52
CA HIS A 828 10.52 14.20 -19.18
C HIS A 828 10.77 14.93 -20.51
N GLY A 829 10.05 14.53 -21.57
CA GLY A 829 10.04 15.28 -22.84
C GLY A 829 9.75 16.76 -22.62
N LEU A 830 8.72 17.03 -21.83
CA LEU A 830 8.26 18.37 -21.51
C LEU A 830 9.26 19.17 -20.64
N CYS A 831 10.19 18.51 -19.93
CA CYS A 831 11.26 19.18 -19.21
C CYS A 831 12.27 19.80 -20.17
N PHE A 832 12.81 19.02 -21.12
CA PHE A 832 13.77 19.57 -22.09
C PHE A 832 13.10 20.45 -23.17
N PHE A 833 11.79 20.30 -23.39
CA PHE A 833 10.95 21.32 -24.05
C PHE A 833 10.94 22.65 -23.29
N GLY A 834 10.76 22.62 -21.96
CA GLY A 834 10.85 23.81 -21.12
C GLY A 834 12.25 24.45 -21.14
N ILE A 835 13.31 23.64 -21.13
CA ILE A 835 14.69 24.13 -21.31
C ILE A 835 14.83 24.86 -22.64
N ALA A 836 14.30 24.30 -23.74
CA ALA A 836 14.31 24.98 -25.05
C ALA A 836 13.54 26.30 -25.02
N GLY A 837 12.34 26.32 -24.41
CA GLY A 837 11.53 27.52 -24.24
C GLY A 837 12.26 28.62 -23.46
N LYS A 838 12.95 28.25 -22.37
CA LYS A 838 13.82 29.17 -21.60
C LYS A 838 14.96 29.71 -22.45
N HIS A 839 15.63 28.88 -23.24
CA HIS A 839 16.68 29.34 -24.15
C HIS A 839 16.17 30.34 -25.18
N ILE A 840 14.98 30.10 -25.75
CA ILE A 840 14.36 31.02 -26.71
C ILE A 840 13.98 32.33 -26.02
N LEU A 841 13.35 32.27 -24.85
CA LEU A 841 12.98 33.45 -24.06
C LEU A 841 14.21 34.34 -23.77
N ASN A 842 15.29 33.73 -23.29
CA ASN A 842 16.49 34.46 -22.87
C ASN A 842 17.28 35.07 -24.05
N ASN A 843 17.17 34.51 -25.26
CA ASN A 843 17.97 34.96 -26.41
C ASN A 843 17.17 35.75 -27.45
N PHE A 844 15.87 35.51 -27.56
CA PHE A 844 15.01 36.10 -28.60
C PHE A 844 13.78 36.82 -28.05
N GLY A 845 13.45 36.64 -26.76
CA GLY A 845 12.29 37.23 -26.11
C GLY A 845 11.06 36.33 -26.11
N ALA A 846 9.93 36.89 -25.66
CA ALA A 846 8.68 36.17 -25.53
C ALA A 846 8.16 35.63 -26.88
N PHE A 847 7.56 34.45 -26.84
CA PHE A 847 6.96 33.79 -27.99
C PHE A 847 5.48 33.49 -27.76
N LYS A 848 4.66 33.72 -28.79
CA LYS A 848 3.21 33.48 -28.77
C LYS A 848 2.85 32.01 -28.93
N ASN A 849 3.73 31.21 -29.53
CA ASN A 849 3.54 29.77 -29.62
C ASN A 849 4.88 29.03 -29.75
N ILE A 850 4.86 27.73 -29.44
CA ILE A 850 6.00 26.82 -29.58
C ILE A 850 5.48 25.43 -29.96
N LYS A 851 6.16 24.77 -30.89
CA LYS A 851 5.83 23.44 -31.40
C LYS A 851 7.08 22.57 -31.42
N VAL A 852 6.97 21.33 -30.96
CA VAL A 852 8.07 20.34 -30.99
C VAL A 852 7.61 18.95 -31.39
N ARG A 853 8.54 18.16 -31.93
CA ARG A 853 8.46 16.70 -31.97
C ARG A 853 9.59 16.09 -31.12
N PHE A 854 9.22 15.23 -30.19
CA PHE A 854 10.18 14.47 -29.38
C PHE A 854 10.80 13.37 -30.25
N ALA A 855 12.11 13.47 -30.48
CA ALA A 855 12.86 12.62 -31.39
C ALA A 855 13.72 11.57 -30.66
N GLY A 856 13.90 11.73 -29.36
CA GLY A 856 14.78 10.89 -28.56
C GLY A 856 14.62 11.13 -27.07
N VAL A 857 15.55 10.56 -26.32
CA VAL A 857 15.53 10.49 -24.86
C VAL A 857 16.73 11.25 -24.31
N VAL A 858 16.55 11.91 -23.18
CA VAL A 858 17.62 12.54 -22.38
C VAL A 858 17.66 11.83 -21.04
N ILE A 859 18.84 11.44 -20.57
CA ILE A 859 19.05 10.90 -19.23
C ILE A 859 19.40 12.08 -18.29
N PRO A 860 18.79 12.19 -17.09
CA PRO A 860 19.19 13.22 -16.12
C PRO A 860 20.71 13.17 -15.85
N GLY A 861 21.37 14.32 -15.90
CA GLY A 861 22.83 14.44 -15.83
C GLY A 861 23.51 14.67 -17.19
N GLU A 862 22.85 14.32 -18.31
CA GLU A 862 23.35 14.59 -19.66
C GLU A 862 23.21 16.07 -20.05
N THR A 863 23.95 16.46 -21.09
CA THR A 863 24.00 17.83 -21.61
C THR A 863 23.11 17.97 -22.83
N VAL A 864 22.10 18.85 -22.75
CA VAL A 864 21.28 19.21 -23.91
C VAL A 864 21.91 20.37 -24.66
N VAL A 865 22.01 20.25 -25.98
CA VAL A 865 22.52 21.30 -26.88
C VAL A 865 21.35 21.79 -27.72
N THR A 866 20.96 23.05 -27.53
CA THR A 866 19.87 23.70 -28.27
C THR A 866 20.46 24.55 -29.38
N GLU A 867 20.16 24.19 -30.62
CA GLU A 867 20.57 24.91 -31.83
C GLU A 867 19.37 25.70 -32.35
N MET A 868 19.53 27.02 -32.54
CA MET A 868 18.45 27.94 -32.86
C MET A 868 18.80 28.80 -34.07
N TRP A 869 17.85 28.96 -34.98
CA TRP A 869 17.93 29.80 -36.18
C TRP A 869 16.74 30.76 -36.21
N LYS A 870 16.99 32.06 -36.32
CA LYS A 870 15.94 33.06 -36.46
C LYS A 870 15.63 33.26 -37.94
N GLU A 871 14.45 32.85 -38.36
CA GLU A 871 13.92 32.98 -39.72
C GLU A 871 12.71 33.92 -39.68
N GLY A 872 12.93 35.20 -39.93
CA GLY A 872 11.90 36.24 -39.78
C GLY A 872 11.45 36.38 -38.32
N ASN A 873 10.16 36.18 -38.07
CA ASN A 873 9.56 36.22 -36.72
C ASN A 873 9.48 34.84 -36.04
N THR A 874 10.11 33.82 -36.61
CA THR A 874 10.11 32.45 -36.08
C THR A 874 11.53 32.04 -35.69
N VAL A 875 11.68 31.45 -34.52
CA VAL A 875 12.89 30.74 -34.12
C VAL A 875 12.69 29.26 -34.44
N VAL A 876 13.33 28.77 -35.50
CA VAL A 876 13.45 27.33 -35.79
C VAL A 876 14.51 26.76 -34.87
N PHE A 877 14.26 25.60 -34.25
CA PHE A 877 15.24 25.01 -33.35
C PHE A 877 15.24 23.49 -33.36
N GLN A 878 16.31 22.91 -32.83
CA GLN A 878 16.41 21.50 -32.50
C GLN A 878 17.23 21.31 -31.23
N GLN A 879 17.09 20.15 -30.59
CA GLN A 879 17.94 19.78 -29.45
C GLN A 879 18.58 18.42 -29.69
N LYS A 880 19.84 18.29 -29.26
CA LYS A 880 20.57 17.03 -29.23
C LYS A 880 21.19 16.79 -27.86
N VAL A 881 21.42 15.53 -27.53
CA VAL A 881 22.20 15.12 -26.36
C VAL A 881 23.68 15.15 -26.74
N LYS A 882 24.50 15.96 -26.07
CA LYS A 882 25.92 16.16 -26.41
C LYS A 882 26.70 14.85 -26.39
N GLU A 883 26.44 14.03 -25.38
CA GLU A 883 27.14 12.78 -25.10
C GLU A 883 26.89 11.71 -26.18
N THR A 884 25.73 11.74 -26.83
CA THR A 884 25.35 10.73 -27.84
C THR A 884 25.27 11.27 -29.26
N GLY A 885 25.21 12.60 -29.43
CA GLY A 885 24.96 13.27 -30.70
C GLY A 885 23.54 13.12 -31.24
N LYS A 886 22.65 12.40 -30.55
CA LYS A 886 21.28 12.09 -31.01
C LYS A 886 20.33 13.25 -30.73
N LEU A 887 19.37 13.46 -31.63
CA LEU A 887 18.30 14.45 -31.44
C LEU A 887 17.34 14.03 -30.32
N SER A 888 17.04 14.95 -29.41
CA SER A 888 15.96 14.85 -28.42
C SER A 888 14.72 15.63 -28.86
N ILE A 889 14.89 16.78 -29.53
CA ILE A 889 13.81 17.56 -30.18
C ILE A 889 14.14 17.78 -31.65
N SER A 890 13.14 17.60 -32.50
CA SER A 890 13.22 17.87 -33.95
C SER A 890 11.96 18.57 -34.45
N GLY A 891 12.00 19.09 -35.69
CA GLY A 891 10.82 19.63 -36.37
C GLY A 891 10.18 20.82 -35.65
N ALA A 892 10.98 21.59 -34.91
CA ALA A 892 10.51 22.49 -33.87
C ALA A 892 10.69 23.97 -34.21
N GLY A 893 9.75 24.78 -33.76
CA GLY A 893 9.74 26.22 -33.99
C GLY A 893 8.90 26.98 -32.97
N ALA A 894 9.24 28.24 -32.73
CA ALA A 894 8.50 29.16 -31.89
C ALA A 894 8.31 30.50 -32.60
N GLU A 895 7.09 31.02 -32.66
CA GLU A 895 6.80 32.35 -33.21
C GLU A 895 6.88 33.41 -32.11
N LEU A 896 7.69 34.45 -32.32
CA LEU A 896 7.89 35.51 -31.34
C LEU A 896 6.66 36.45 -31.27
N VAL A 897 6.49 37.16 -30.15
CA VAL A 897 5.47 38.22 -30.02
C VAL A 897 5.93 39.45 -30.82
N ASP A 898 5.08 39.96 -31.72
CA ASP A 898 5.41 41.13 -32.55
C ASP A 898 5.73 42.37 -31.67
N GLY A 899 6.91 42.95 -31.86
CA GLY A 899 7.40 44.11 -31.08
C GLY A 899 8.48 43.81 -30.03
N GLY A 900 8.90 42.55 -29.87
CA GLY A 900 10.07 42.20 -29.06
C GLY A 900 11.36 42.76 -29.67
N LYS A 901 11.89 43.86 -29.11
CA LYS A 901 13.19 44.43 -29.51
C LYS A 901 14.24 43.33 -29.57
N SER A 902 14.81 43.08 -30.75
CA SER A 902 16.03 42.30 -30.85
C SER A 902 17.14 43.06 -30.13
N LYS A 903 17.56 42.58 -28.97
CA LYS A 903 18.95 42.74 -28.59
C LYS A 903 19.70 41.57 -29.25
N LEU A 904 20.26 41.85 -30.42
CA LEU A 904 21.35 41.04 -30.97
C LEU A 904 22.56 41.12 -30.04
#